data_AF-A0A7V2UEG3-F1
#
_entry.id   AF-A0A7V2UEG3-F1
#
_cell.length_a   1.000
_cell.length_b   1.000
_cell.length_c   1.000
_cell.angle_alpha   90.00
_cell.angle_beta   90.00
_cell.angle_gamma   90.00
#
_symmetry.space_group_name_H-M   'P 1'
#
loop_
_entity.id
_entity.type
_entity.pdbx_description
1 polymer ?
#
loop_
_entity_poly.entity_id
_entity_poly.type
_entity_poly.pdbx_seq_one_letter_code
_entity_poly.pdbx_strand_id
1 'polypeptide(L)'
;MSVAVAPTTPGLTSGEYSPLAAQAAPKPQSERIREWAARAYRSRNAYGEKTAARVSEVLARAEKDVKALLLKYTTLGDLPEGKLASERSLRRLQGEIRAVIAQVRDEHKLILGRAGTESFKRGLAHGIEEFAEAQLPFYRDLGAGGIDKMATNVFTIVDTSALDFMTRFNIQLAGDVSRELADGINRVVQTGIATGMSVRDIVKEMGTVVTDREAFRHAGKKVFGKAQTRMELIARTETMRAHSQGQRKFYSTVGVRKLEWLTAGDERMCPECEALDGKVFPIDRFPPQPKHPRCRCGHVAVVDLPICGVGGLPSAAGALGFGLWALASRGLARSQSLKSKAQSPPPGQSPSSCILSPEDVAAQAEDVKADVAAVNEALKTGNFETLTVKQLQTAAKKQGISIARTKADFIKLLDGIEVGVDHSGLSGQELQAKIAQFKIGALRSKQELVELLSAKFKVLSAKEEATSHVAPSAPHVFAKKGSEFAEADAAWEQKGRPANFKLVGKADIEGAHTKYFYTDENGERWLFKPVREEFRAYGDEVAYRVGRLIDPEAIEVRVITLDGRVGSIQRWKTGLASKADFAGVEPADLSPREIEQLQREHVIDWLIANHDGHGKQFLRGKDGHVYGIDKGQLFKFLGSDRLSIDYHPNAQFGESEPYYNTLFRAAKEGKVQFDPAVTLRTIREVEKIFDDDYRAILAPYAERRFSSKAQREAFYEAALER
;
A
#
# COMPACT_ATOMS: atom_id res chain seq x y z
N MET A 1 0.77 3.35 62.30
CA MET A 1 0.09 2.17 61.72
C MET A 1 0.53 2.04 60.27
N SER A 2 1.03 0.86 59.94
CA SER A 2 1.80 0.56 58.73
C SER A 2 1.01 0.73 57.42
N VAL A 3 1.76 1.16 56.41
CA VAL A 3 1.40 1.35 55.01
C VAL A 3 1.03 0.01 54.35
N ALA A 4 -0.01 0.00 53.51
CA ALA A 4 -0.21 -1.03 52.49
C ALA A 4 -0.48 -0.35 51.13
N VAL A 5 0.60 -0.21 50.36
CA VAL A 5 0.60 0.13 48.93
C VAL A 5 0.10 -1.11 48.16
N ALA A 6 -0.85 -0.90 47.24
CA ALA A 6 -1.37 -1.95 46.36
C ALA A 6 -0.24 -2.49 45.43
N PRO A 7 -0.18 -3.81 45.18
CA PRO A 7 0.89 -4.40 44.41
C PRO A 7 0.77 -4.00 42.93
N THR A 8 1.82 -3.35 42.44
CA THR A 8 2.13 -3.19 41.03
C THR A 8 2.27 -4.57 40.38
N THR A 9 1.44 -4.86 39.37
CA THR A 9 1.64 -5.99 38.47
C THR A 9 3.03 -5.90 37.82
N PRO A 10 3.89 -6.92 37.93
CA PRO A 10 5.19 -6.92 37.27
C PRO A 10 4.99 -7.00 35.76
N GLY A 11 5.71 -6.16 35.02
CA GLY A 11 5.90 -6.35 33.59
C GLY A 11 6.50 -7.73 33.34
N LEU A 12 6.02 -8.42 32.31
CA LEU A 12 6.64 -9.63 31.80
C LEU A 12 8.01 -9.27 31.23
N THR A 13 9.03 -9.31 32.09
CA THR A 13 10.43 -9.30 31.72
C THR A 13 10.73 -10.58 30.95
N SER A 14 11.38 -10.42 29.81
CA SER A 14 12.06 -11.49 29.09
C SER A 14 13.09 -12.15 30.02
N GLY A 15 12.82 -13.35 30.51
CA GLY A 15 13.81 -14.16 31.22
C GLY A 15 13.28 -14.83 32.47
N GLU A 16 12.61 -15.96 32.30
CA GLU A 16 12.69 -17.06 33.28
C GLU A 16 12.98 -18.34 32.49
N TYR A 17 14.26 -18.54 32.17
CA TYR A 17 14.79 -19.88 31.94
C TYR A 17 14.78 -20.59 33.30
N SER A 18 13.92 -21.59 33.46
CA SER A 18 14.05 -22.52 34.57
C SER A 18 15.22 -23.49 34.26
N PRO A 19 16.21 -23.63 35.15
CA PRO A 19 17.35 -24.51 34.91
C PRO A 19 16.91 -25.98 35.03
N LEU A 20 17.33 -26.77 34.03
CA LEU A 20 17.36 -28.24 33.97
C LEU A 20 16.95 -28.99 35.25
N ALA A 21 15.78 -29.63 35.23
CA ALA A 21 15.42 -30.71 36.14
C ALA A 21 15.17 -32.03 35.37
N ALA A 22 16.19 -32.88 35.45
CA ALA A 22 16.16 -34.35 35.54
C ALA A 22 15.16 -35.17 34.69
N GLN A 23 15.73 -35.86 33.70
CA GLN A 23 15.55 -37.30 33.40
C GLN A 23 14.13 -37.88 33.52
N ALA A 24 13.29 -37.58 32.53
CA ALA A 24 12.38 -38.58 31.98
C ALA A 24 13.01 -39.09 30.67
N ALA A 25 12.90 -40.39 30.37
CA ALA A 25 13.23 -40.90 29.04
C ALA A 25 12.56 -39.97 28.00
N PRO A 26 13.28 -39.51 26.95
CA PRO A 26 12.75 -38.47 26.09
C PRO A 26 11.41 -38.94 25.56
N LYS A 27 10.33 -38.25 25.98
CA LYS A 27 8.98 -38.52 25.49
C LYS A 27 9.10 -38.71 23.97
N PRO A 28 8.44 -39.73 23.39
CA PRO A 28 8.46 -39.94 21.95
C PRO A 28 8.23 -38.60 21.25
N GLN A 29 8.98 -38.32 20.18
CA GLN A 29 8.96 -37.04 19.47
C GLN A 29 7.52 -36.54 19.22
N SER A 30 6.63 -37.48 18.97
CA SER A 30 5.20 -37.27 18.81
C SER A 30 4.49 -36.69 20.01
N GLU A 31 4.72 -37.21 21.21
CA GLU A 31 4.08 -36.75 22.44
C GLU A 31 4.54 -35.32 22.76
N ARG A 32 5.82 -35.02 22.51
CA ARG A 32 6.36 -33.66 22.60
C ARG A 32 5.66 -32.71 21.63
N ILE A 33 5.48 -33.12 20.36
CA ILE A 33 4.75 -32.33 19.36
C ILE A 33 3.29 -32.08 19.82
N ARG A 34 2.62 -33.06 20.44
CA ARG A 34 1.24 -32.87 20.92
C ARG A 34 1.11 -31.88 22.07
N GLU A 35 1.96 -32.01 23.08
CA GLU A 35 1.98 -31.10 24.22
C GLU A 35 2.28 -29.67 23.77
N TRP A 36 3.16 -29.52 22.79
CA TRP A 36 3.51 -28.23 22.22
C TRP A 36 2.43 -27.60 21.37
N ALA A 37 1.81 -28.33 20.46
CA ALA A 37 0.71 -27.78 19.68
C ALA A 37 -0.46 -27.35 20.59
N ALA A 38 -0.71 -28.09 21.68
CA ALA A 38 -1.65 -27.68 22.72
C ALA A 38 -1.20 -26.40 23.46
N ARG A 39 0.10 -26.24 23.73
CA ARG A 39 0.68 -25.02 24.32
C ARG A 39 0.57 -23.82 23.37
N ALA A 40 0.89 -24.00 22.09
CA ALA A 40 0.77 -22.98 21.05
C ALA A 40 -0.69 -22.53 20.88
N TYR A 41 -1.64 -23.49 20.90
CA TYR A 41 -3.07 -23.19 20.89
C TYR A 41 -3.52 -22.35 22.09
N ARG A 42 -3.09 -22.72 23.31
CA ARG A 42 -3.35 -21.93 24.53
C ARG A 42 -2.74 -20.54 24.46
N SER A 43 -1.49 -20.42 23.98
CA SER A 43 -0.78 -19.15 23.81
C SER A 43 -1.51 -18.22 22.84
N ARG A 44 -1.94 -18.76 21.68
CA ARG A 44 -2.75 -18.05 20.69
C ARG A 44 -4.06 -17.53 21.29
N ASN A 45 -4.81 -18.39 21.97
CA ASN A 45 -6.09 -18.00 22.56
C ASN A 45 -5.91 -16.93 23.64
N ALA A 46 -4.93 -17.11 24.54
CA ALA A 46 -4.62 -16.11 25.57
C ALA A 46 -4.18 -14.76 24.97
N TYR A 47 -3.48 -14.77 23.84
CA TYR A 47 -3.12 -13.55 23.12
C TYR A 47 -4.34 -12.86 22.49
N GLY A 48 -5.25 -13.65 21.90
CA GLY A 48 -6.54 -13.18 21.41
C GLY A 48 -7.36 -12.53 22.53
N GLU A 49 -7.49 -13.20 23.67
CA GLU A 49 -8.18 -12.69 24.87
C GLU A 49 -7.56 -11.39 25.39
N LYS A 50 -6.22 -11.31 25.47
CA LYS A 50 -5.53 -10.07 25.86
C LYS A 50 -5.78 -8.92 24.88
N THR A 51 -5.85 -9.22 23.59
CA THR A 51 -6.14 -8.22 22.56
C THR A 51 -7.60 -7.74 22.67
N ALA A 52 -8.54 -8.66 22.87
CA ALA A 52 -9.94 -8.34 23.12
C ALA A 52 -10.11 -7.49 24.39
N ALA A 53 -9.41 -7.83 25.47
CA ALA A 53 -9.45 -7.06 26.72
C ALA A 53 -8.97 -5.61 26.53
N ARG A 54 -7.88 -5.39 25.77
CA ARG A 54 -7.39 -4.03 25.43
C ARG A 54 -8.41 -3.23 24.63
N VAL A 55 -9.07 -3.88 23.67
CA VAL A 55 -10.16 -3.27 22.90
C VAL A 55 -11.32 -2.89 23.82
N SER A 56 -11.74 -3.80 24.70
CA SER A 56 -12.81 -3.55 25.66
C SER A 56 -12.48 -2.41 26.63
N GLU A 57 -11.22 -2.27 27.04
CA GLU A 57 -10.76 -1.17 27.90
C GLU A 57 -10.90 0.20 27.20
N VAL A 58 -10.53 0.29 25.92
CA VAL A 58 -10.72 1.51 25.12
C VAL A 58 -12.20 1.86 25.01
N LEU A 59 -13.07 0.87 24.76
CA LEU A 59 -14.51 1.07 24.68
C LEU A 59 -15.11 1.52 26.02
N ALA A 60 -14.69 0.91 27.13
CA ALA A 60 -15.17 1.27 28.48
C ALA A 60 -14.74 2.69 28.87
N ARG A 61 -13.53 3.12 28.50
CA ARG A 61 -13.07 4.50 28.70
C ARG A 61 -13.89 5.48 27.87
N ALA A 62 -14.10 5.19 26.59
CA ALA A 62 -14.92 6.03 25.71
C ALA A 62 -16.38 6.15 26.21
N GLU A 63 -16.95 5.06 26.72
CA GLU A 63 -18.27 5.10 27.35
C GLU A 63 -18.30 6.06 28.55
N LYS A 64 -17.27 6.01 29.40
CA LYS A 64 -17.13 6.93 30.55
C LYS A 64 -17.01 8.39 30.09
N ASP A 65 -16.21 8.66 29.06
CA ASP A 65 -15.99 10.00 28.53
C ASP A 65 -17.28 10.57 27.92
N VAL A 66 -18.01 9.77 27.13
CA VAL A 66 -19.32 10.16 26.58
C VAL A 66 -20.32 10.42 27.71
N LYS A 67 -20.38 9.56 28.74
CA LYS A 67 -21.26 9.79 29.90
C LYS A 67 -20.92 11.09 30.64
N ALA A 68 -19.63 11.39 30.82
CA ALA A 68 -19.19 12.63 31.46
C ALA A 68 -19.54 13.87 30.63
N LEU A 69 -19.40 13.79 29.30
CA LEU A 69 -19.83 14.83 28.38
C LEU A 69 -21.34 15.06 28.46
N LEU A 70 -22.15 13.99 28.39
CA LEU A 70 -23.60 14.10 28.53
C LEU A 70 -23.99 14.74 29.87
N LEU A 71 -23.38 14.32 30.97
CA LEU A 71 -23.66 14.86 32.30
C LEU A 71 -23.36 16.36 32.38
N LYS A 72 -22.20 16.81 31.87
CA LYS A 72 -21.80 18.22 31.80
C LYS A 72 -22.86 19.08 31.12
N TYR A 73 -23.43 18.58 30.02
CA TYR A 73 -24.46 19.29 29.25
C TYR A 73 -25.85 19.20 29.88
N THR A 74 -26.15 18.18 30.69
CA THR A 74 -27.40 18.12 31.49
C THR A 74 -27.37 19.04 32.72
N THR A 75 -26.19 19.32 33.29
CA THR A 75 -26.05 20.17 34.48
C THR A 75 -26.02 21.68 34.19
N LEU A 76 -26.00 22.08 32.92
CA LEU A 76 -25.93 23.48 32.48
C LEU A 76 -27.29 24.24 32.57
N GLY A 77 -28.28 23.65 33.24
CA GLY A 77 -29.64 24.19 33.37
C GLY A 77 -30.47 23.91 32.12
N ASP A 78 -31.76 23.61 32.32
CA ASP A 78 -32.75 23.40 31.26
C ASP A 78 -32.51 24.37 30.10
N LEU A 79 -32.18 23.84 28.92
CA LEU A 79 -32.04 24.64 27.70
C LEU A 79 -33.38 25.37 27.51
N PRO A 80 -33.48 26.69 27.79
CA PRO A 80 -34.76 27.37 27.71
C PRO A 80 -35.22 27.31 26.25
N GLU A 81 -36.48 26.98 26.01
CA GLU A 81 -37.00 26.86 24.65
C GLU A 81 -36.72 28.14 23.84
N GLY A 82 -36.11 27.96 22.66
CA GLY A 82 -36.11 28.98 21.60
C GLY A 82 -34.89 29.89 21.46
N LYS A 83 -33.62 29.44 21.65
CA LYS A 83 -32.44 30.25 21.26
C LYS A 83 -31.32 29.45 20.58
N LEU A 84 -30.71 30.05 19.54
CA LEU A 84 -29.50 29.61 18.81
C LEU A 84 -28.32 29.16 19.70
N ALA A 85 -28.27 29.60 20.97
CA ALA A 85 -27.28 29.16 21.95
C ALA A 85 -27.41 27.67 22.30
N SER A 86 -28.63 27.13 22.32
CA SER A 86 -28.92 25.71 22.55
C SER A 86 -28.45 24.87 21.36
N GLU A 87 -28.67 25.33 20.13
CA GLU A 87 -28.19 24.64 18.92
C GLU A 87 -26.66 24.62 18.83
N ARG A 88 -25.98 25.74 19.11
CA ARG A 88 -24.50 25.78 19.14
C ARG A 88 -23.94 24.84 20.21
N SER A 89 -24.58 24.77 21.37
CA SER A 89 -24.17 23.89 22.46
C SER A 89 -24.34 22.41 22.10
N LEU A 90 -25.45 22.06 21.45
CA LEU A 90 -25.69 20.71 20.93
C LEU A 90 -24.74 20.33 19.80
N ARG A 91 -24.43 21.25 18.89
CA ARG A 91 -23.41 21.05 17.83
C ARG A 91 -22.03 20.83 18.43
N ARG A 92 -21.67 21.57 19.48
CA ARG A 92 -20.42 21.37 20.22
C ARG A 92 -20.37 20.01 20.91
N LEU A 93 -21.44 19.60 21.60
CA LEU A 93 -21.56 18.26 22.19
C LEU A 93 -21.42 17.17 21.12
N GLN A 94 -22.05 17.35 19.96
CA GLN A 94 -21.91 16.43 18.83
C GLN A 94 -20.46 16.34 18.34
N GLY A 95 -19.74 17.47 18.28
CA GLY A 95 -18.31 17.50 17.95
C GLY A 95 -17.45 16.78 19.00
N GLU A 96 -17.68 17.04 20.29
CA GLU A 96 -16.97 16.40 21.40
C GLU A 96 -17.21 14.87 21.41
N ILE A 97 -18.44 14.40 21.14
CA ILE A 97 -18.74 12.97 20.97
C ILE A 97 -18.04 12.38 19.73
N ARG A 98 -18.04 13.09 18.59
CA ARG A 98 -17.33 12.64 17.38
C ARG A 98 -15.83 12.49 17.62
N ALA A 99 -15.22 13.39 18.39
CA ALA A 99 -13.81 13.31 18.76
C ALA A 99 -13.51 12.04 19.58
N VAL A 100 -14.36 11.70 20.56
CA VAL A 100 -14.23 10.45 21.33
C VAL A 100 -14.35 9.23 20.41
N ILE A 101 -15.30 9.22 19.46
CA ILE A 101 -15.46 8.14 18.48
C ILE A 101 -14.22 8.02 17.57
N ALA A 102 -13.66 9.14 17.11
CA ALA A 102 -12.45 9.17 16.29
C ALA A 102 -11.25 8.60 17.06
N GLN A 103 -11.07 8.99 18.32
CA GLN A 103 -10.02 8.45 19.19
C GLN A 103 -10.17 6.94 19.37
N VAL A 104 -11.37 6.43 19.61
CA VAL A 104 -11.63 4.97 19.69
C VAL A 104 -11.20 4.28 18.41
N ARG A 105 -11.54 4.83 17.24
CA ARG A 105 -11.19 4.26 15.93
C ARG A 105 -9.68 4.19 15.74
N ASP A 106 -8.97 5.26 16.08
CA ASP A 106 -7.52 5.36 15.87
C ASP A 106 -6.75 4.45 16.83
N GLU A 107 -7.16 4.38 18.09
CA GLU A 107 -6.61 3.43 19.06
C GLU A 107 -6.91 1.98 18.68
N HIS A 108 -8.13 1.68 18.20
CA HIS A 108 -8.47 0.37 17.66
C HIS A 108 -7.55 -0.04 16.52
N LYS A 109 -7.33 0.88 15.57
CA LYS A 109 -6.46 0.65 14.42
C LYS A 109 -5.03 0.34 14.87
N LEU A 110 -4.51 1.04 15.88
CA LEU A 110 -3.19 0.79 16.45
C LEU A 110 -3.12 -0.56 17.18
N ILE A 111 -4.11 -0.88 18.00
CA ILE A 111 -4.19 -2.15 18.73
C ILE A 111 -4.21 -3.31 17.74
N LEU A 112 -5.09 -3.27 16.73
CA LEU A 112 -5.22 -4.33 15.74
C LEU A 112 -3.99 -4.41 14.81
N GLY A 113 -3.41 -3.27 14.43
CA GLY A 113 -2.21 -3.23 13.60
C GLY A 113 -0.98 -3.85 14.29
N ARG A 114 -0.75 -3.51 15.58
CA ARG A 114 0.27 -4.17 16.40
C ARG A 114 -0.08 -5.63 16.62
N ALA A 115 -1.34 -5.93 16.91
CA ALA A 115 -1.76 -7.27 17.23
C ALA A 115 -1.54 -8.25 16.07
N GLY A 116 -1.83 -7.83 14.83
CA GLY A 116 -1.58 -8.61 13.62
C GLY A 116 -0.09 -8.89 13.40
N THR A 117 0.77 -7.88 13.58
CA THR A 117 2.22 -8.04 13.42
C THR A 117 2.83 -8.94 14.49
N GLU A 118 2.46 -8.73 15.76
CA GLU A 118 2.98 -9.51 16.88
C GLU A 118 2.46 -10.95 16.90
N SER A 119 1.18 -11.19 16.63
CA SER A 119 0.63 -12.56 16.58
C SER A 119 1.30 -13.41 15.51
N PHE A 120 1.60 -12.80 14.36
CA PHE A 120 2.27 -13.47 13.26
C PHE A 120 3.74 -13.78 13.57
N LYS A 121 4.49 -12.82 14.14
CA LYS A 121 5.86 -13.05 14.61
C LYS A 121 5.93 -14.11 15.70
N ARG A 122 5.00 -14.09 16.66
CA ARG A 122 4.90 -15.10 17.72
C ARG A 122 4.57 -16.49 17.16
N GLY A 123 3.67 -16.58 16.17
CA GLY A 123 3.37 -17.84 15.50
C GLY A 123 4.59 -18.46 14.81
N LEU A 124 5.40 -17.65 14.13
CA LEU A 124 6.65 -18.10 13.49
C LEU A 124 7.71 -18.47 14.52
N ALA A 125 7.90 -17.65 15.55
CA ALA A 125 8.82 -17.95 16.64
C ALA A 125 8.45 -19.28 17.32
N HIS A 126 7.18 -19.51 17.61
CA HIS A 126 6.71 -20.78 18.16
C HIS A 126 6.95 -21.96 17.22
N GLY A 127 6.72 -21.82 15.92
CA GLY A 127 7.04 -22.88 14.95
C GLY A 127 8.55 -23.18 14.84
N ILE A 128 9.41 -22.18 15.03
CA ILE A 128 10.86 -22.37 15.06
C ILE A 128 11.30 -22.97 16.40
N GLU A 129 10.70 -22.57 17.52
CA GLU A 129 10.85 -23.19 18.84
C GLU A 129 10.45 -24.68 18.81
N GLU A 130 9.39 -25.04 18.09
CA GLU A 130 8.95 -26.43 17.88
C GLU A 130 10.07 -27.29 17.27
N PHE A 131 10.82 -26.76 16.30
CA PHE A 131 11.94 -27.48 15.69
C PHE A 131 13.16 -27.55 16.61
N ALA A 132 13.44 -26.49 17.36
CA ALA A 132 14.54 -26.43 18.32
C ALA A 132 14.35 -27.41 19.48
N GLU A 133 13.16 -27.42 20.10
CA GLU A 133 12.85 -28.27 21.25
C GLU A 133 12.57 -29.74 20.88
N ALA A 134 12.14 -30.00 19.64
CA ALA A 134 12.09 -31.36 19.11
C ALA A 134 13.49 -32.00 18.97
N GLN A 135 14.56 -31.25 19.26
CA GLN A 135 15.97 -31.63 19.08
C GLN A 135 16.25 -32.08 17.64
N LEU A 136 15.55 -31.48 16.67
CA LEU A 136 15.89 -31.72 15.28
C LEU A 136 17.33 -31.24 15.04
N PRO A 137 18.14 -32.02 14.30
CA PRO A 137 19.49 -31.60 13.95
C PRO A 137 19.48 -30.17 13.41
N PHE A 138 20.43 -29.34 13.85
CA PHE A 138 20.63 -27.92 13.46
C PHE A 138 19.67 -26.87 14.04
N TYR A 139 18.55 -27.25 14.67
CA TYR A 139 17.67 -26.29 15.39
C TYR A 139 17.90 -26.32 16.91
N ARG A 140 18.48 -27.41 17.41
CA ARG A 140 18.70 -27.71 18.84
C ARG A 140 19.43 -26.59 19.61
N ASP A 141 20.29 -25.82 18.93
CA ASP A 141 21.17 -24.84 19.56
C ASP A 141 20.75 -23.37 19.26
N LEU A 142 19.55 -23.15 18.70
CA LEU A 142 19.01 -21.82 18.41
C LEU A 142 18.53 -21.13 19.70
N GLY A 143 19.29 -20.12 20.16
CA GLY A 143 18.82 -19.19 21.19
C GLY A 143 17.79 -18.18 20.68
N ALA A 144 17.16 -17.42 21.58
CA ALA A 144 16.09 -16.46 21.25
C ALA A 144 16.43 -15.47 20.11
N GLY A 145 17.68 -15.00 20.04
CA GLY A 145 18.14 -14.13 18.94
C GLY A 145 18.29 -14.83 17.60
N GLY A 146 18.56 -16.14 17.58
CA GLY A 146 18.59 -16.95 16.36
C GLY A 146 17.18 -17.21 15.81
N ILE A 147 16.21 -17.40 16.71
CA ILE A 147 14.80 -17.59 16.38
C ILE A 147 14.22 -16.33 15.72
N ASP A 148 14.50 -15.14 16.26
CA ASP A 148 14.04 -13.86 15.70
C ASP A 148 14.67 -13.55 14.32
N LYS A 149 15.97 -13.82 14.16
CA LYS A 149 16.65 -13.71 12.85
C LYS A 149 16.11 -14.70 11.83
N MET A 150 15.86 -15.94 12.23
CA MET A 150 15.30 -16.96 11.35
C MET A 150 13.86 -16.62 10.95
N ALA A 151 13.03 -16.17 11.89
CA ALA A 151 11.66 -15.69 11.60
C ALA A 151 11.68 -14.53 10.59
N THR A 152 12.68 -13.65 10.66
CA THR A 152 12.87 -12.55 9.69
C THR A 152 13.32 -13.07 8.32
N ASN A 153 14.27 -14.02 8.29
CA ASN A 153 14.81 -14.58 7.05
C ASN A 153 13.82 -15.50 6.31
N VAL A 154 12.87 -16.15 7.00
CA VAL A 154 11.85 -17.00 6.36
C VAL A 154 11.00 -16.20 5.36
N PHE A 155 10.83 -14.89 5.53
CA PHE A 155 10.15 -14.02 4.57
C PHE A 155 10.91 -13.76 3.28
N THR A 156 12.21 -14.04 3.25
CA THR A 156 13.02 -13.98 2.03
C THR A 156 13.12 -15.34 1.34
N ILE A 157 12.56 -16.40 1.95
CA ILE A 157 12.56 -17.75 1.40
C ILE A 157 11.32 -17.95 0.53
N VAL A 158 11.57 -18.38 -0.70
CA VAL A 158 10.55 -18.73 -1.67
C VAL A 158 9.91 -20.06 -1.29
N ASP A 159 8.58 -20.11 -1.14
CA ASP A 159 7.85 -21.37 -0.99
C ASP A 159 7.89 -22.15 -2.31
N THR A 160 8.91 -22.99 -2.46
CA THR A 160 9.14 -23.82 -3.65
C THR A 160 7.99 -24.81 -3.90
N SER A 161 7.27 -25.22 -2.84
CA SER A 161 6.10 -26.09 -2.97
C SER A 161 4.88 -25.35 -3.51
N ALA A 162 4.68 -24.10 -3.09
CA ALA A 162 3.66 -23.22 -3.68
C ALA A 162 3.97 -22.91 -5.16
N LEU A 163 5.25 -22.71 -5.52
CA LEU A 163 5.65 -22.53 -6.92
C LEU A 163 5.44 -23.80 -7.76
N ASP A 164 5.84 -24.98 -7.27
CA ASP A 164 5.60 -26.26 -7.96
C ASP A 164 4.10 -26.55 -8.18
N PHE A 165 3.24 -26.11 -7.26
CA PHE A 165 1.80 -26.14 -7.49
C PHE A 165 1.38 -25.21 -8.62
N MET A 166 1.83 -23.95 -8.58
CA MET A 166 1.43 -22.94 -9.56
C MET A 166 1.96 -23.20 -10.98
N THR A 167 3.05 -23.95 -11.16
CA THR A 167 3.51 -24.36 -12.51
C THR A 167 2.57 -25.36 -13.17
N ARG A 168 1.82 -26.13 -12.37
CA ARG A 168 0.88 -27.17 -12.85
C ARG A 168 -0.57 -26.71 -12.80
N PHE A 169 -0.87 -25.63 -12.08
CA PHE A 169 -2.20 -25.11 -11.90
C PHE A 169 -2.51 -23.99 -12.89
N ASN A 170 -3.61 -24.14 -13.63
CA ASN A 170 -4.12 -23.09 -14.52
C ASN A 170 -5.16 -22.23 -13.78
N ILE A 171 -4.96 -20.91 -13.70
CA ILE A 171 -5.90 -20.00 -13.02
C ILE A 171 -7.25 -19.99 -13.74
N GLN A 172 -8.27 -20.50 -13.05
CA GLN A 172 -9.64 -20.54 -13.56
C GLN A 172 -10.38 -19.20 -13.40
N LEU A 173 -9.96 -18.37 -12.43
CA LEU A 173 -10.63 -17.11 -12.12
C LEU A 173 -10.41 -16.01 -13.19
N ALA A 174 -9.49 -16.24 -14.13
CA ALA A 174 -9.25 -15.39 -15.29
C ALA A 174 -10.39 -15.48 -16.33
N GLY A 175 -11.28 -16.48 -16.24
CA GLY A 175 -12.47 -16.60 -17.09
C GLY A 175 -12.14 -16.82 -18.57
N ASP A 176 -13.07 -16.43 -19.45
CA ASP A 176 -12.93 -16.61 -20.90
C ASP A 176 -12.05 -15.51 -21.51
N VAL A 177 -10.76 -15.57 -21.19
CA VAL A 177 -9.72 -14.68 -21.75
C VAL A 177 -8.84 -15.43 -22.73
N SER A 178 -8.07 -14.70 -23.54
CA SER A 178 -7.07 -15.33 -24.40
C SER A 178 -6.05 -16.11 -23.57
N ARG A 179 -5.49 -17.17 -24.15
CA ARG A 179 -4.49 -18.01 -23.49
C ARG A 179 -3.26 -17.19 -23.09
N GLU A 180 -2.87 -16.25 -23.93
CA GLU A 180 -1.75 -15.33 -23.69
C GLU A 180 -1.99 -14.45 -22.45
N LEU A 181 -3.22 -13.94 -22.28
CA LEU A 181 -3.59 -13.13 -21.13
C LEU A 181 -3.68 -13.98 -19.86
N ALA A 182 -4.27 -15.17 -19.92
CA ALA A 182 -4.28 -16.13 -18.81
C ALA A 182 -2.85 -16.50 -18.37
N ASP A 183 -1.96 -16.80 -19.31
CA ASP A 183 -0.56 -17.13 -19.05
C ASP A 183 0.23 -15.93 -18.52
N GLY A 184 -0.10 -14.72 -18.97
CA GLY A 184 0.45 -13.48 -18.42
C GLY A 184 0.04 -13.27 -16.96
N ILE A 185 -1.25 -13.45 -16.65
CA ILE A 185 -1.79 -13.36 -15.28
C ILE A 185 -1.15 -14.44 -14.38
N ASN A 186 -1.06 -15.70 -14.87
CA ASN A 186 -0.38 -16.79 -14.17
C ASN A 186 1.06 -16.43 -13.80
N ARG A 187 1.82 -15.87 -14.76
CA ARG A 187 3.21 -15.45 -14.54
C ARG A 187 3.36 -14.33 -13.53
N VAL A 188 2.44 -13.36 -13.53
CA VAL A 188 2.45 -12.28 -12.53
C VAL A 188 2.21 -12.84 -11.12
N VAL A 189 1.22 -13.73 -10.95
CA VAL A 189 0.95 -14.35 -9.64
C VAL A 189 2.12 -15.23 -9.19
N GLN A 190 2.69 -16.05 -10.08
CA GLN A 190 3.87 -16.86 -9.79
C GLN A 190 5.08 -15.99 -9.39
N THR A 191 5.32 -14.90 -10.10
CA THR A 191 6.39 -13.95 -9.79
C THR A 191 6.16 -13.33 -8.42
N GLY A 192 4.93 -12.90 -8.14
CA GLY A 192 4.58 -12.33 -6.85
C GLY A 192 4.83 -13.28 -5.68
N ILE A 193 4.49 -14.55 -5.82
CA ILE A 193 4.80 -15.58 -4.81
C ILE A 193 6.31 -15.80 -4.72
N ALA A 194 7.01 -15.88 -5.85
CA ALA A 194 8.44 -16.13 -5.92
C ALA A 194 9.29 -15.00 -5.31
N THR A 195 8.81 -13.76 -5.33
CA THR A 195 9.56 -12.60 -4.86
C THR A 195 8.96 -11.94 -3.63
N GLY A 196 7.96 -12.58 -2.99
CA GLY A 196 7.32 -12.06 -1.79
C GLY A 196 6.54 -10.75 -1.99
N MET A 197 6.02 -10.50 -3.21
CA MET A 197 5.21 -9.31 -3.48
C MET A 197 3.94 -9.30 -2.63
N SER A 198 3.53 -8.11 -2.19
CA SER A 198 2.21 -7.97 -1.59
C SER A 198 1.12 -8.20 -2.66
N VAL A 199 -0.09 -8.60 -2.23
CA VAL A 199 -1.25 -8.71 -3.12
C VAL A 199 -1.47 -7.42 -3.92
N ARG A 200 -1.21 -6.24 -3.32
CA ARG A 200 -1.38 -4.95 -4.00
C ARG A 200 -0.39 -4.80 -5.15
N ASP A 201 0.86 -5.24 -4.95
CA ASP A 201 1.88 -5.19 -5.99
C ASP A 201 1.58 -6.18 -7.10
N ILE A 202 1.12 -7.39 -6.75
CA ILE A 202 0.63 -8.38 -7.74
C ILE A 202 -0.49 -7.78 -8.61
N VAL A 203 -1.43 -7.06 -8.01
CA VAL A 203 -2.53 -6.39 -8.74
C VAL A 203 -2.00 -5.28 -9.64
N LYS A 204 -1.02 -4.49 -9.17
CA LYS A 204 -0.38 -3.44 -9.95
C LYS A 204 0.32 -4.03 -11.19
N GLU A 205 1.10 -5.08 -11.00
CA GLU A 205 1.77 -5.81 -12.08
C GLU A 205 0.77 -6.47 -13.04
N MET A 206 -0.32 -7.04 -12.51
CA MET A 206 -1.38 -7.62 -13.35
C MET A 206 -2.03 -6.55 -14.24
N GLY A 207 -2.12 -5.31 -13.77
CA GLY A 207 -2.59 -4.16 -14.55
C GLY A 207 -1.71 -3.78 -15.74
N THR A 208 -0.46 -4.26 -15.81
CA THR A 208 0.44 -4.10 -16.97
C THR A 208 0.17 -5.16 -18.05
N VAL A 209 -0.31 -6.33 -17.64
CA VAL A 209 -0.63 -7.45 -18.53
C VAL A 209 -2.06 -7.34 -19.07
N VAL A 210 -2.99 -6.82 -18.26
CA VAL A 210 -4.38 -6.60 -18.66
C VAL A 210 -4.47 -5.28 -19.46
N THR A 211 -4.33 -5.39 -20.78
CA THR A 211 -4.39 -4.25 -21.71
C THR A 211 -5.83 -3.77 -21.94
N ASP A 212 -6.77 -4.67 -22.21
CA ASP A 212 -8.20 -4.35 -22.34
C ASP A 212 -8.94 -4.59 -21.02
N ARG A 213 -9.08 -3.52 -20.24
CA ARG A 213 -9.76 -3.55 -18.93
C ARG A 213 -11.27 -3.76 -19.07
N GLU A 214 -11.88 -3.30 -20.16
CA GLU A 214 -13.32 -3.41 -20.37
C GLU A 214 -13.72 -4.83 -20.76
N ALA A 215 -13.02 -5.46 -21.71
CA ALA A 215 -13.22 -6.87 -21.99
C ALA A 215 -12.90 -7.74 -20.76
N PHE A 216 -11.82 -7.41 -20.04
CA PHE A 216 -11.41 -8.20 -18.88
C PHE A 216 -12.40 -8.15 -17.71
N ARG A 217 -13.14 -7.06 -17.49
CA ARG A 217 -14.17 -7.06 -16.42
C ARG A 217 -15.41 -7.91 -16.78
N HIS A 218 -15.61 -8.22 -18.07
CA HIS A 218 -16.71 -9.03 -18.59
C HIS A 218 -16.35 -10.48 -18.87
N ALA A 219 -15.07 -10.84 -18.95
CA ALA A 219 -14.67 -12.19 -19.32
C ALA A 219 -15.10 -13.23 -18.26
N GLY A 220 -15.95 -14.19 -18.64
CA GLY A 220 -16.52 -15.22 -17.77
C GLY A 220 -17.93 -14.92 -17.26
N LYS A 221 -18.48 -15.82 -16.44
CA LYS A 221 -19.90 -15.81 -16.04
C LYS A 221 -20.33 -14.64 -15.13
N LYS A 222 -19.39 -14.01 -14.43
CA LYS A 222 -19.66 -12.92 -13.47
C LYS A 222 -18.99 -11.65 -13.95
N VAL A 223 -19.80 -10.64 -14.27
CA VAL A 223 -19.32 -9.30 -14.64
C VAL A 223 -18.94 -8.52 -13.38
N PHE A 224 -17.76 -7.92 -13.38
CA PHE A 224 -17.26 -7.09 -12.28
C PHE A 224 -17.45 -5.62 -12.62
N GLY A 225 -17.78 -4.79 -11.61
CA GLY A 225 -17.91 -3.34 -11.82
C GLY A 225 -16.63 -2.69 -12.35
N LYS A 226 -15.46 -3.18 -11.91
CA LYS A 226 -14.14 -2.72 -12.37
C LYS A 226 -13.21 -3.91 -12.60
N ALA A 227 -12.33 -3.80 -13.61
CA ALA A 227 -11.27 -4.77 -13.88
C ALA A 227 -10.36 -4.97 -12.66
N GLN A 228 -10.04 -3.88 -11.94
CA GLN A 228 -9.22 -3.92 -10.73
C GLN A 228 -9.81 -4.82 -9.64
N THR A 229 -11.12 -4.74 -9.41
CA THR A 229 -11.81 -5.58 -8.43
C THR A 229 -11.68 -7.08 -8.76
N ARG A 230 -11.59 -7.39 -10.05
CA ARG A 230 -11.36 -8.75 -10.54
C ARG A 230 -9.89 -9.16 -10.37
N MET A 231 -8.94 -8.31 -10.74
CA MET A 231 -7.51 -8.55 -10.52
C MET A 231 -7.20 -8.81 -9.04
N GLU A 232 -7.79 -8.02 -8.14
CA GLU A 232 -7.68 -8.22 -6.69
C GLU A 232 -8.27 -9.55 -6.24
N LEU A 233 -9.39 -9.98 -6.82
CA LEU A 233 -10.00 -11.28 -6.53
C LEU A 233 -9.07 -12.43 -6.97
N ILE A 234 -8.49 -12.33 -8.17
CA ILE A 234 -7.56 -13.33 -8.71
C ILE A 234 -6.31 -13.38 -7.84
N ALA A 235 -5.62 -12.24 -7.66
CA ALA A 235 -4.39 -12.16 -6.87
C ALA A 235 -4.58 -12.74 -5.46
N ARG A 236 -5.62 -12.30 -4.73
CA ARG A 236 -5.87 -12.81 -3.38
C ARG A 236 -6.16 -14.31 -3.35
N THR A 237 -7.04 -14.77 -4.23
CA THR A 237 -7.53 -16.15 -4.17
C THR A 237 -6.43 -17.12 -4.61
N GLU A 238 -5.68 -16.79 -5.66
CA GLU A 238 -4.67 -17.69 -6.19
C GLU A 238 -3.39 -17.71 -5.35
N THR A 239 -2.98 -16.58 -4.79
CA THR A 239 -1.89 -16.56 -3.79
C THR A 239 -2.25 -17.40 -2.56
N MET A 240 -3.47 -17.26 -2.03
CA MET A 240 -3.92 -18.09 -0.90
C MET A 240 -3.99 -19.58 -1.26
N ARG A 241 -4.43 -19.92 -2.48
CA ARG A 241 -4.45 -21.30 -2.98
C ARG A 241 -3.08 -21.91 -3.03
N ALA A 242 -2.12 -21.20 -3.62
CA ALA A 242 -0.76 -21.68 -3.76
C ALA A 242 -0.13 -22.00 -2.38
N HIS A 243 -0.23 -21.08 -1.43
CA HIS A 243 0.29 -21.30 -0.07
C HIS A 243 -0.45 -22.41 0.69
N SER A 244 -1.78 -22.49 0.57
CA SER A 244 -2.54 -23.56 1.22
C SER A 244 -2.13 -24.95 0.70
N GLN A 245 -1.84 -25.05 -0.60
CA GLN A 245 -1.36 -26.30 -1.21
C GLN A 245 0.09 -26.60 -0.83
N GLY A 246 0.96 -25.58 -0.80
CA GLY A 246 2.34 -25.68 -0.30
C GLY A 246 2.38 -26.23 1.12
N GLN A 247 1.58 -25.66 2.02
CA GLN A 247 1.44 -26.12 3.41
C GLN A 247 0.94 -27.56 3.51
N ARG A 248 -0.10 -27.93 2.75
CA ARG A 248 -0.59 -29.32 2.72
C ARG A 248 0.46 -30.31 2.22
N LYS A 249 1.21 -29.96 1.18
CA LYS A 249 2.29 -30.79 0.65
C LYS A 249 3.35 -30.99 1.73
N PHE A 250 3.77 -29.91 2.40
CA PHE A 250 4.69 -29.98 3.53
C PHE A 250 4.16 -30.87 4.67
N TYR A 251 2.91 -30.66 5.10
CA TYR A 251 2.25 -31.47 6.13
C TYR A 251 2.21 -32.96 5.78
N SER A 252 1.92 -33.30 4.53
CA SER A 252 1.97 -34.69 4.06
C SER A 252 3.40 -35.25 4.14
N THR A 253 4.41 -34.47 3.76
CA THR A 253 5.83 -34.87 3.81
C THR A 253 6.29 -35.15 5.25
N VAL A 254 5.86 -34.34 6.21
CA VAL A 254 6.23 -34.50 7.64
C VAL A 254 5.29 -35.43 8.42
N GLY A 255 4.38 -36.12 7.74
CA GLY A 255 3.56 -37.19 8.33
C GLY A 255 2.26 -36.74 9.02
N VAL A 256 1.84 -35.48 8.86
CA VAL A 256 0.52 -35.02 9.33
C VAL A 256 -0.58 -35.67 8.50
N ARG A 257 -1.54 -36.31 9.17
CA ARG A 257 -2.62 -37.08 8.51
C ARG A 257 -3.99 -36.42 8.55
N LYS A 258 -4.21 -35.47 9.45
CA LYS A 258 -5.49 -34.80 9.64
C LYS A 258 -5.28 -33.31 9.77
N LEU A 259 -6.19 -32.54 9.19
CA LEU A 259 -6.22 -31.09 9.26
C LEU A 259 -7.61 -30.64 9.73
N GLU A 260 -7.64 -29.57 10.51
CA GLU A 260 -8.86 -28.88 10.94
C GLU A 260 -9.06 -27.66 10.07
N TRP A 261 -10.30 -27.44 9.63
CA TRP A 261 -10.67 -26.23 8.91
C TRP A 261 -10.86 -25.07 9.89
N LEU A 262 -10.15 -23.97 9.66
CA LEU A 262 -10.28 -22.74 10.44
C LEU A 262 -10.95 -21.65 9.60
N THR A 263 -12.08 -21.15 10.10
CA THR A 263 -12.70 -19.97 9.51
C THR A 263 -12.03 -18.67 9.95
N ALA A 264 -12.37 -17.57 9.29
CA ALA A 264 -11.90 -16.24 9.67
C ALA A 264 -12.58 -15.71 10.95
N GLY A 265 -13.75 -16.23 11.31
CA GLY A 265 -14.45 -15.91 12.56
C GLY A 265 -14.98 -14.48 12.67
N ASP A 266 -15.20 -13.77 11.56
CA ASP A 266 -15.70 -12.39 11.55
C ASP A 266 -17.08 -12.25 10.85
N GLU A 267 -17.65 -11.04 10.86
CA GLU A 267 -18.99 -10.74 10.35
C GLU A 267 -19.15 -10.97 8.84
N ARG A 268 -18.05 -11.21 8.12
CA ARG A 268 -18.02 -11.46 6.67
C ARG A 268 -17.86 -12.95 6.36
N MET A 269 -17.92 -13.82 7.36
CA MET A 269 -17.93 -15.26 7.19
C MET A 269 -19.18 -15.70 6.41
N CYS A 270 -19.01 -16.63 5.46
CA CYS A 270 -20.13 -17.18 4.71
C CYS A 270 -20.67 -18.46 5.38
N PRO A 271 -21.96 -18.78 5.21
CA PRO A 271 -22.57 -19.98 5.80
C PRO A 271 -21.89 -21.29 5.38
N GLU A 272 -21.36 -21.36 4.14
CA GLU A 272 -20.66 -22.54 3.65
C GLU A 272 -19.34 -22.81 4.39
N CYS A 273 -18.60 -21.75 4.74
CA CYS A 273 -17.35 -21.87 5.49
C CYS A 273 -17.64 -22.07 6.98
N GLU A 274 -18.67 -21.41 7.52
CA GLU A 274 -19.15 -21.60 8.90
C GLU A 274 -19.48 -23.07 9.17
N ALA A 275 -20.18 -23.72 8.25
CA ALA A 275 -20.49 -25.14 8.35
C ALA A 275 -19.25 -26.05 8.36
N LEU A 276 -18.07 -25.55 8.00
CA LEU A 276 -16.81 -26.28 8.03
C LEU A 276 -15.96 -25.94 9.25
N ASP A 277 -16.30 -24.90 10.03
CA ASP A 277 -15.48 -24.45 11.16
C ASP A 277 -15.25 -25.56 12.19
N GLY A 278 -13.99 -25.73 12.58
CA GLY A 278 -13.57 -26.77 13.54
C GLY A 278 -13.70 -28.21 13.02
N LYS A 279 -14.15 -28.45 11.78
CA LYS A 279 -14.26 -29.81 11.23
C LYS A 279 -12.89 -30.35 10.86
N VAL A 280 -12.64 -31.59 11.29
CA VAL A 280 -11.41 -32.33 11.02
C VAL A 280 -11.59 -33.23 9.82
N PHE A 281 -10.64 -33.18 8.88
CA PHE A 281 -10.60 -34.02 7.70
C PHE A 281 -9.23 -34.71 7.57
N PRO A 282 -9.19 -35.94 7.01
CA PRO A 282 -7.94 -36.51 6.49
C PRO A 282 -7.29 -35.56 5.48
N ILE A 283 -5.96 -35.42 5.50
CA ILE A 283 -5.22 -34.47 4.64
C ILE A 283 -5.43 -34.74 3.14
N ASP A 284 -5.53 -36.02 2.76
CA ASP A 284 -5.81 -36.50 1.41
C ASP A 284 -7.25 -36.23 0.96
N ARG A 285 -8.16 -36.02 1.92
CA ARG A 285 -9.57 -35.69 1.69
C ARG A 285 -9.94 -34.30 2.21
N PHE A 286 -8.95 -33.44 2.41
CA PHE A 286 -9.20 -32.10 2.93
C PHE A 286 -9.94 -31.27 1.86
N PRO A 287 -11.04 -30.59 2.23
CA PRO A 287 -11.80 -29.77 1.29
C PRO A 287 -10.90 -28.78 0.53
N PRO A 288 -11.22 -28.45 -0.74
CA PRO A 288 -10.45 -27.47 -1.49
C PRO A 288 -10.38 -26.15 -0.74
N GLN A 289 -9.16 -25.63 -0.59
CA GLN A 289 -8.93 -24.33 0.04
C GLN A 289 -8.10 -23.47 -0.92
N PRO A 290 -8.54 -22.24 -1.25
CA PRO A 290 -9.79 -21.59 -0.84
C PRO A 290 -11.05 -22.30 -1.37
N LYS A 291 -12.12 -22.35 -0.56
CA LYS A 291 -13.40 -23.00 -0.88
C LYS A 291 -14.15 -22.28 -2.01
N HIS A 292 -14.08 -20.96 -2.00
CA HIS A 292 -14.71 -20.07 -2.97
C HIS A 292 -13.82 -18.85 -3.20
N PRO A 293 -14.08 -18.04 -4.25
CA PRO A 293 -13.35 -16.79 -4.47
C PRO A 293 -13.44 -15.87 -3.25
N ARG A 294 -12.32 -15.22 -2.91
CA ARG A 294 -12.15 -14.37 -1.70
C ARG A 294 -12.35 -15.09 -0.36
N CYS A 295 -12.37 -16.41 -0.33
CA CYS A 295 -12.34 -17.15 0.93
C CYS A 295 -11.05 -16.80 1.71
N ARG A 296 -11.20 -16.58 3.02
CA ARG A 296 -10.12 -16.20 3.96
C ARG A 296 -9.84 -17.28 5.00
N CYS A 297 -10.46 -18.44 4.84
CA CYS A 297 -10.31 -19.57 5.73
C CYS A 297 -8.96 -20.27 5.48
N GLY A 298 -8.43 -20.88 6.53
CA GLY A 298 -7.17 -21.62 6.53
C GLY A 298 -7.35 -23.02 7.10
N HIS A 299 -6.24 -23.70 7.35
CA HIS A 299 -6.24 -24.99 8.01
C HIS A 299 -5.09 -25.08 9.00
N VAL A 300 -5.26 -25.93 10.00
CA VAL A 300 -4.20 -26.28 10.95
C VAL A 300 -4.09 -27.79 11.06
N ALA A 301 -2.90 -28.27 11.43
CA ALA A 301 -2.68 -29.68 11.70
C ALA A 301 -3.49 -30.13 12.93
N VAL A 302 -4.20 -31.25 12.82
CA VAL A 302 -4.87 -31.90 13.96
C VAL A 302 -3.90 -32.88 14.59
N VAL A 303 -3.71 -32.68 15.89
CA VAL A 303 -2.57 -33.22 16.62
C VAL A 303 -2.86 -34.59 17.24
N ASP A 304 -3.99 -35.20 16.86
CA ASP A 304 -4.34 -36.60 17.17
C ASP A 304 -3.71 -37.55 16.13
N LEU A 305 -2.38 -37.68 16.20
CA LEU A 305 -1.58 -38.48 15.27
C LEU A 305 -1.35 -39.91 15.81
N PRO A 306 -2.01 -40.96 15.26
CA PRO A 306 -1.47 -42.31 15.28
C PRO A 306 -0.29 -42.36 14.32
N ILE A 307 0.86 -42.79 14.82
CA ILE A 307 2.11 -42.81 14.07
C ILE A 307 2.29 -44.16 13.40
N CYS A 308 2.74 -44.12 12.15
CA CYS A 308 3.07 -45.32 11.40
C CYS A 308 4.19 -46.07 12.15
N GLY A 309 3.86 -47.26 12.68
CA GLY A 309 4.80 -48.10 13.43
C GLY A 309 4.45 -48.32 14.91
N VAL A 310 3.45 -47.63 15.47
CA VAL A 310 3.00 -47.89 16.85
C VAL A 310 1.65 -48.60 16.79
N GLY A 311 1.65 -49.88 17.16
CA GLY A 311 0.44 -50.67 17.38
C GLY A 311 -0.50 -49.96 18.36
N GLY A 312 -1.80 -50.06 18.10
CA GLY A 312 -2.82 -49.18 18.66
C GLY A 312 -2.76 -48.94 20.16
N LEU A 313 -2.87 -47.66 20.53
CA LEU A 313 -3.31 -47.23 21.85
C LEU A 313 -4.50 -46.25 21.69
N PRO A 314 -5.47 -46.29 22.61
CA PRO A 314 -6.72 -45.55 22.47
C PRO A 314 -6.51 -44.03 22.56
N SER A 315 -7.26 -43.30 21.73
CA SER A 315 -7.31 -41.83 21.72
C SER A 315 -7.64 -41.28 23.11
N ALA A 316 -6.92 -40.23 23.52
CA ALA A 316 -7.14 -39.47 24.74
C ALA A 316 -8.36 -38.53 24.65
N ALA A 317 -9.43 -38.96 23.96
CA ALA A 317 -10.70 -38.25 23.94
C ALA A 317 -11.48 -38.32 25.28
N GLY A 318 -10.95 -39.04 26.28
CA GLY A 318 -11.59 -39.19 27.60
C GLY A 318 -11.04 -38.30 28.73
N ALA A 319 -9.98 -37.50 28.50
CA ALA A 319 -9.26 -36.84 29.59
C ALA A 319 -9.44 -35.30 29.66
N LEU A 320 -10.15 -34.69 28.71
CA LEU A 320 -10.46 -33.27 28.74
C LEU A 320 -11.95 -33.13 29.07
N GLY A 321 -12.24 -32.93 30.35
CA GLY A 321 -13.56 -32.65 30.89
C GLY A 321 -14.16 -31.36 30.33
N PHE A 322 -14.62 -31.42 29.08
CA PHE A 322 -15.66 -30.54 28.59
C PHE A 322 -16.99 -31.05 29.14
N GLY A 323 -17.73 -30.14 29.76
CA GLY A 323 -19.03 -30.40 30.34
C GLY A 323 -19.94 -31.22 29.44
N LEU A 324 -20.64 -32.13 30.10
CA LEU A 324 -21.58 -33.13 29.63
C LEU A 324 -22.88 -32.53 29.01
N TRP A 325 -22.81 -31.45 28.22
CA TRP A 325 -24.01 -30.78 27.69
C TRP A 325 -24.07 -30.56 26.17
N ALA A 326 -23.17 -31.17 25.37
CA ALA A 326 -23.21 -31.04 23.91
C ALA A 326 -23.09 -32.37 23.12
N LEU A 327 -23.08 -33.53 23.78
CA LEU A 327 -22.87 -34.86 23.14
C LEU A 327 -24.01 -35.85 23.36
N ALA A 328 -25.26 -35.36 23.42
CA ALA A 328 -26.47 -36.16 23.45
C ALA A 328 -27.26 -36.09 22.14
N SER A 329 -26.59 -36.25 20.99
CA SER A 329 -27.28 -36.72 19.79
C SER A 329 -26.29 -37.24 18.74
N ARG A 330 -26.59 -38.44 18.24
CA ARG A 330 -25.97 -39.16 17.11
C ARG A 330 -24.81 -40.09 17.49
N GLY A 331 -25.21 -41.30 17.90
CA GLY A 331 -24.33 -42.45 17.95
C GLY A 331 -23.91 -42.91 16.55
N LEU A 332 -22.69 -43.46 16.44
CA LEU A 332 -22.28 -44.35 15.37
C LEU A 332 -21.06 -45.18 15.81
N ALA A 333 -21.08 -46.43 15.35
CA ALA A 333 -20.38 -47.59 15.90
C ALA A 333 -18.96 -47.83 15.33
N ARG A 334 -18.32 -48.82 15.95
CA ARG A 334 -16.91 -49.23 15.92
C ARG A 334 -16.70 -50.40 14.93
N SER A 335 -15.68 -50.35 14.05
CA SER A 335 -15.01 -51.49 13.36
C SER A 335 -14.05 -50.94 12.29
N GLN A 336 -12.97 -51.56 11.80
CA GLN A 336 -12.24 -52.82 12.02
C GLN A 336 -10.84 -52.65 11.39
N SER A 337 -9.89 -53.47 11.85
CA SER A 337 -8.47 -53.55 11.47
C SER A 337 -8.21 -54.08 10.05
N LEU A 338 -7.18 -53.55 9.34
CA LEU A 338 -6.46 -54.27 8.26
C LEU A 338 -4.96 -53.89 8.24
N LYS A 339 -4.12 -54.93 8.22
CA LYS A 339 -2.64 -54.93 8.18
C LYS A 339 -2.10 -54.80 6.75
N SER A 340 -0.97 -54.11 6.51
CA SER A 340 0.05 -54.55 5.53
C SER A 340 1.40 -53.79 5.67
N LYS A 341 2.48 -54.51 5.35
CA LYS A 341 3.92 -54.21 5.52
C LYS A 341 4.45 -53.16 4.52
N ALA A 342 5.40 -52.32 4.96
CA ALA A 342 6.21 -51.46 4.08
C ALA A 342 7.59 -52.09 3.82
N GLN A 343 8.01 -52.11 2.55
CA GLN A 343 9.34 -52.48 2.07
C GLN A 343 10.10 -51.20 1.68
N SER A 344 11.38 -51.12 2.04
CA SER A 344 12.28 -50.00 1.69
C SER A 344 12.84 -50.12 0.27
N PRO A 345 13.12 -49.01 -0.45
CA PRO A 345 13.68 -49.02 -1.80
C PRO A 345 15.22 -49.14 -1.83
N PRO A 346 15.83 -49.49 -2.98
CA PRO A 346 17.26 -49.81 -3.13
C PRO A 346 18.14 -48.57 -3.38
N PRO A 347 19.48 -48.69 -3.23
CA PRO A 347 20.40 -47.56 -3.19
C PRO A 347 20.81 -47.07 -4.59
N GLY A 348 20.80 -45.75 -4.79
CA GLY A 348 21.23 -45.10 -6.04
C GLY A 348 20.45 -43.84 -6.46
N GLN A 349 19.38 -43.48 -5.75
CA GLN A 349 18.71 -42.18 -5.92
C GLN A 349 19.15 -41.23 -4.79
N SER A 350 19.59 -40.03 -5.15
CA SER A 350 19.81 -38.94 -4.20
C SER A 350 18.47 -38.58 -3.52
N PRO A 351 18.43 -38.40 -2.19
CA PRO A 351 17.20 -38.11 -1.48
C PRO A 351 16.80 -36.66 -1.74
N SER A 352 15.84 -36.42 -2.63
CA SER A 352 15.18 -35.12 -2.80
C SER A 352 14.21 -34.78 -1.65
N SER A 353 14.60 -35.13 -0.42
CA SER A 353 13.80 -34.93 0.79
C SER A 353 14.71 -34.66 2.00
N CYS A 354 15.16 -33.41 2.15
CA CYS A 354 15.74 -32.90 3.39
C CYS A 354 15.33 -31.44 3.59
N ILE A 355 15.08 -31.06 4.85
CA ILE A 355 14.90 -29.68 5.31
C ILE A 355 16.24 -28.95 5.12
N LEU A 356 16.23 -27.74 4.56
CA LEU A 356 17.44 -26.92 4.34
C LEU A 356 18.04 -26.47 5.67
N SER A 357 19.38 -26.49 5.80
CA SER A 357 20.06 -26.02 7.01
C SER A 357 20.03 -24.48 7.11
N PRO A 358 20.16 -23.87 8.30
CA PRO A 358 20.27 -22.41 8.46
C PRO A 358 21.45 -21.79 7.68
N GLU A 359 22.55 -22.53 7.51
CA GLU A 359 23.71 -22.12 6.70
C GLU A 359 23.38 -22.19 5.20
N ASP A 360 22.65 -23.20 4.73
CA ASP A 360 22.18 -23.26 3.34
C ASP A 360 21.14 -22.18 3.03
N VAL A 361 20.29 -21.83 4.00
CA VAL A 361 19.33 -20.73 3.88
C VAL A 361 20.06 -19.38 3.84
N ALA A 362 21.07 -19.19 4.69
CA ALA A 362 21.91 -17.99 4.68
C ALA A 362 22.74 -17.90 3.40
N ALA A 363 23.34 -19.00 2.94
CA ALA A 363 24.11 -19.08 1.70
C ALA A 363 23.23 -18.82 0.49
N GLN A 364 22.04 -19.43 0.39
CA GLN A 364 21.09 -19.15 -0.69
C GLN A 364 20.58 -17.71 -0.66
N ALA A 365 20.39 -17.11 0.53
CA ALA A 365 20.00 -15.71 0.64
C ALA A 365 21.14 -14.76 0.22
N GLU A 366 22.39 -15.06 0.57
CA GLU A 366 23.56 -14.28 0.13
C GLU A 366 23.85 -14.47 -1.36
N ASP A 367 23.70 -15.68 -1.91
CA ASP A 367 23.81 -15.95 -3.35
C ASP A 367 22.77 -15.17 -4.15
N VAL A 368 21.52 -15.10 -3.66
CA VAL A 368 20.45 -14.30 -4.29
C VAL A 368 20.74 -12.81 -4.19
N LYS A 369 21.28 -12.32 -3.06
CA LYS A 369 21.69 -10.91 -2.93
C LYS A 369 22.83 -10.58 -3.88
N ALA A 370 23.83 -11.45 -3.99
CA ALA A 370 24.97 -11.29 -4.89
C ALA A 370 24.52 -11.31 -6.36
N ASP A 371 23.63 -12.23 -6.74
CA ASP A 371 23.01 -12.29 -8.08
C ASP A 371 22.25 -10.99 -8.41
N VAL A 372 21.47 -10.48 -7.45
CA VAL A 372 20.72 -9.23 -7.63
C VAL A 372 21.65 -8.02 -7.74
N ALA A 373 22.74 -7.99 -6.97
CA ALA A 373 23.75 -6.94 -7.03
C ALA A 373 24.47 -6.93 -8.37
N ALA A 374 24.94 -8.10 -8.85
CA ALA A 374 25.58 -8.25 -10.15
C ALA A 374 24.65 -7.83 -11.31
N VAL A 375 23.37 -8.20 -11.24
CA VAL A 375 22.36 -7.77 -12.22
C VAL A 375 22.16 -6.25 -12.20
N ASN A 376 22.07 -5.63 -11.01
CA ASN A 376 21.88 -4.19 -10.89
C ASN A 376 23.10 -3.41 -11.43
N GLU A 377 24.31 -3.93 -11.20
CA GLU A 377 25.53 -3.30 -11.68
C GLU A 377 25.66 -3.40 -13.21
N ALA A 378 25.36 -4.55 -13.78
CA ALA A 378 25.32 -4.73 -15.24
C ALA A 378 24.29 -3.82 -15.92
N LEU A 379 23.13 -3.59 -15.27
CA LEU A 379 22.10 -2.68 -15.78
C LEU A 379 22.52 -1.20 -15.76
N LYS A 380 23.47 -0.82 -14.89
CA LYS A 380 24.05 0.54 -14.83
C LYS A 380 25.20 0.73 -15.81
N THR A 381 26.06 -0.27 -15.93
CA THR A 381 27.32 -0.18 -16.69
C THR A 381 27.18 -0.67 -18.14
N GLY A 382 26.08 -1.35 -18.47
CA GLY A 382 25.86 -1.96 -19.78
C GLY A 382 26.67 -3.25 -20.01
N ASN A 383 27.36 -3.77 -18.99
CA ASN A 383 28.22 -4.95 -19.11
C ASN A 383 27.44 -6.26 -18.89
N PHE A 384 26.75 -6.73 -19.94
CA PHE A 384 25.92 -7.93 -19.88
C PHE A 384 26.64 -9.24 -20.22
N GLU A 385 27.80 -9.18 -20.89
CA GLU A 385 28.52 -10.36 -21.39
C GLU A 385 28.99 -11.31 -20.27
N THR A 386 29.35 -10.72 -19.13
CA THR A 386 29.88 -11.42 -17.95
C THR A 386 28.81 -12.12 -17.11
N LEU A 387 27.52 -11.85 -17.37
CA LEU A 387 26.42 -12.43 -16.59
C LEU A 387 26.11 -13.88 -17.00
N THR A 388 25.62 -14.66 -16.02
CA THR A 388 25.05 -15.98 -16.26
C THR A 388 23.69 -15.90 -16.94
N VAL A 389 23.21 -16.99 -17.55
CA VAL A 389 21.88 -17.03 -18.21
C VAL A 389 20.75 -16.65 -17.23
N LYS A 390 20.82 -17.11 -15.97
CA LYS A 390 19.82 -16.80 -14.93
C LYS A 390 19.84 -15.31 -14.55
N GLN A 391 21.02 -14.71 -14.46
CA GLN A 391 21.19 -13.28 -14.21
C GLN A 391 20.71 -12.44 -15.40
N LEU A 392 21.01 -12.84 -16.64
CA LEU A 392 20.52 -12.19 -17.86
C LEU A 392 18.99 -12.28 -17.97
N GLN A 393 18.40 -13.42 -17.62
CA GLN A 393 16.95 -13.55 -17.52
C GLN A 393 16.37 -12.61 -16.47
N THR A 394 17.05 -12.44 -15.34
CA THR A 394 16.64 -11.51 -14.27
C THR A 394 16.76 -10.05 -14.71
N ALA A 395 17.85 -9.68 -15.41
CA ALA A 395 18.04 -8.37 -16.01
C ALA A 395 16.99 -8.07 -17.10
N ALA A 396 16.72 -9.04 -17.98
CA ALA A 396 15.70 -8.96 -19.01
C ALA A 396 14.30 -8.76 -18.39
N LYS A 397 13.96 -9.50 -17.33
CA LYS A 397 12.71 -9.30 -16.57
C LYS A 397 12.62 -7.89 -15.97
N LYS A 398 13.68 -7.40 -15.31
CA LYS A 398 13.73 -6.05 -14.73
C LYS A 398 13.56 -4.95 -15.78
N GLN A 399 14.05 -5.19 -16.98
CA GLN A 399 13.92 -4.27 -18.11
C GLN A 399 12.70 -4.56 -19.00
N GLY A 400 11.76 -5.41 -18.59
CA GLY A 400 10.56 -5.70 -19.37
C GLY A 400 10.80 -6.37 -20.73
N ILE A 401 11.92 -7.08 -20.88
CA ILE A 401 12.27 -7.88 -22.07
C ILE A 401 11.77 -9.31 -21.86
N SER A 402 10.97 -9.83 -22.80
CA SER A 402 10.45 -11.20 -22.71
C SER A 402 11.56 -12.23 -22.89
N ILE A 403 11.69 -13.17 -21.96
CA ILE A 403 12.63 -14.30 -22.05
C ILE A 403 12.13 -15.37 -23.02
N ALA A 404 10.81 -15.56 -23.08
CA ALA A 404 10.20 -16.46 -24.06
C ALA A 404 10.09 -15.75 -25.42
N ARG A 405 10.29 -16.50 -26.49
CA ARG A 405 10.06 -16.02 -27.86
C ARG A 405 8.58 -15.81 -28.08
N THR A 406 8.23 -14.68 -28.69
CA THR A 406 6.88 -14.36 -29.16
C THR A 406 6.66 -14.92 -30.57
N LYS A 407 5.41 -14.94 -31.05
CA LYS A 407 5.09 -15.31 -32.43
C LYS A 407 5.94 -14.53 -33.45
N ALA A 408 6.11 -13.23 -33.24
CA ALA A 408 6.93 -12.39 -34.10
C ALA A 408 8.42 -12.76 -34.05
N ASP A 409 8.94 -13.18 -32.90
CA ASP A 409 10.33 -13.65 -32.78
C ASP A 409 10.52 -14.98 -33.50
N PHE A 410 9.55 -15.90 -33.44
CA PHE A 410 9.60 -17.16 -34.18
C PHE A 410 9.52 -16.94 -35.68
N ILE A 411 8.62 -16.07 -36.14
CA ILE A 411 8.49 -15.72 -37.56
C ILE A 411 9.79 -15.12 -38.09
N LYS A 412 10.41 -14.16 -37.37
CA LYS A 412 11.71 -13.58 -37.77
C LYS A 412 12.84 -14.61 -37.89
N LEU A 413 12.87 -15.61 -37.02
CA LEU A 413 13.87 -16.68 -37.10
C LEU A 413 13.59 -17.61 -38.27
N LEU A 414 12.32 -17.92 -38.53
CA LEU A 414 11.91 -18.73 -39.67
C LEU A 414 12.22 -18.01 -40.99
N ASP A 415 11.92 -16.72 -41.11
CA ASP A 415 12.27 -15.88 -42.27
C ASP A 415 13.79 -15.79 -42.49
N GLY A 416 14.57 -15.84 -41.40
CA GLY A 416 16.04 -15.85 -41.46
C GLY A 416 16.64 -17.20 -41.82
N ILE A 417 15.96 -18.30 -41.52
CA ILE A 417 16.40 -19.67 -41.85
C ILE A 417 15.95 -20.05 -43.27
N GLU A 418 14.72 -19.71 -43.63
CA GLU A 418 14.11 -19.93 -44.95
C GLU A 418 14.02 -18.60 -45.72
N VAL A 419 15.18 -18.12 -46.16
CA VAL A 419 15.31 -16.84 -46.88
C VAL A 419 14.45 -16.84 -48.15
N GLY A 420 13.50 -15.88 -48.23
CA GLY A 420 12.61 -15.69 -49.40
C GLY A 420 11.19 -16.27 -49.23
N VAL A 421 10.86 -16.87 -48.08
CA VAL A 421 9.52 -17.33 -47.74
C VAL A 421 8.92 -16.41 -46.68
N ASP A 422 7.71 -15.88 -46.90
CA ASP A 422 7.00 -15.05 -45.93
C ASP A 422 6.24 -15.92 -44.92
N HIS A 423 6.66 -15.90 -43.65
CA HIS A 423 6.01 -16.64 -42.57
C HIS A 423 5.01 -15.81 -41.75
N SER A 424 4.70 -14.58 -42.16
CA SER A 424 3.80 -13.66 -41.43
C SER A 424 2.39 -14.25 -41.16
N GLY A 425 1.90 -15.09 -42.08
CA GLY A 425 0.60 -15.76 -41.99
C GLY A 425 0.55 -16.99 -41.07
N LEU A 426 1.70 -17.56 -40.68
CA LEU A 426 1.73 -18.80 -39.90
C LEU A 426 1.12 -18.60 -38.50
N SER A 427 0.29 -19.53 -38.05
CA SER A 427 -0.29 -19.51 -36.70
C SER A 427 -0.60 -20.92 -36.18
N GLY A 428 -0.84 -21.04 -34.87
CA GLY A 428 -1.29 -22.30 -34.27
C GLY A 428 -0.36 -23.49 -34.52
N GLN A 429 -0.92 -24.59 -35.03
CA GLN A 429 -0.23 -25.86 -35.22
C GLN A 429 0.82 -25.83 -36.34
N GLU A 430 0.60 -25.05 -37.40
CA GLU A 430 1.52 -24.94 -38.54
C GLU A 430 2.83 -24.25 -38.13
N LEU A 431 2.72 -23.20 -37.32
CA LEU A 431 3.87 -22.52 -36.73
C LEU A 431 4.64 -23.45 -35.78
N GLN A 432 3.94 -24.25 -34.96
CA GLN A 432 4.57 -25.23 -34.08
C GLN A 432 5.32 -26.33 -34.83
N ALA A 433 4.78 -26.82 -35.94
CA ALA A 433 5.44 -27.82 -36.78
C ALA A 433 6.75 -27.29 -37.37
N LYS A 434 6.75 -26.04 -37.88
CA LYS A 434 7.94 -25.36 -38.39
C LYS A 434 8.98 -25.07 -37.30
N ILE A 435 8.55 -24.61 -36.12
CA ILE A 435 9.43 -24.42 -34.96
C ILE A 435 10.12 -25.73 -34.55
N ALA A 436 9.36 -26.84 -34.53
CA ALA A 436 9.90 -28.17 -34.23
C ALA A 436 10.86 -28.68 -35.31
N GLN A 437 10.53 -28.45 -36.59
CA GLN A 437 11.34 -28.81 -37.75
C GLN A 437 12.74 -28.16 -37.68
N PHE A 438 12.81 -26.88 -37.35
CA PHE A 438 14.07 -26.13 -37.25
C PHE A 438 14.69 -26.13 -35.84
N LYS A 439 14.12 -26.90 -34.91
CA LYS A 439 14.59 -27.05 -33.51
C LYS A 439 14.77 -25.69 -32.80
N ILE A 440 13.89 -24.73 -33.06
CA ILE A 440 13.97 -23.40 -32.46
C ILE A 440 13.52 -23.49 -31.00
N GLY A 441 14.42 -23.19 -30.08
CA GLY A 441 14.14 -23.21 -28.64
C GLY A 441 13.12 -22.14 -28.23
N ALA A 442 12.20 -22.48 -27.33
CA ALA A 442 11.13 -21.58 -26.88
C ALA A 442 11.63 -20.37 -26.07
N LEU A 443 12.82 -20.48 -25.48
CA LEU A 443 13.48 -19.43 -24.73
C LEU A 443 14.56 -18.77 -25.58
N ARG A 444 14.77 -17.47 -25.35
CA ARG A 444 15.89 -16.73 -25.93
C ARG A 444 17.21 -17.26 -25.38
N SER A 445 18.21 -17.34 -26.25
CA SER A 445 19.58 -17.75 -25.92
C SER A 445 20.30 -16.67 -25.10
N LYS A 446 21.47 -17.03 -24.54
CA LYS A 446 22.33 -16.09 -23.81
C LYS A 446 22.65 -14.85 -24.67
N GLN A 447 23.05 -15.06 -25.91
CA GLN A 447 23.47 -14.01 -26.84
C GLN A 447 22.34 -13.04 -27.16
N GLU A 448 21.14 -13.56 -27.43
CA GLU A 448 19.98 -12.73 -27.73
C GLU A 448 19.52 -11.90 -26.53
N LEU A 449 19.63 -12.43 -25.31
CA LEU A 449 19.34 -11.64 -24.11
C LEU A 449 20.35 -10.50 -23.93
N VAL A 450 21.64 -10.76 -24.17
CA VAL A 450 22.70 -9.74 -24.13
C VAL A 450 22.45 -8.67 -25.20
N GLU A 451 22.11 -9.05 -26.43
CA GLU A 451 21.84 -8.10 -27.52
C GLU A 451 20.64 -7.20 -27.21
N LEU A 452 19.54 -7.76 -26.72
CA LEU A 452 18.34 -6.98 -26.39
C LEU A 452 18.56 -6.06 -25.19
N LEU A 453 19.28 -6.54 -24.18
CA LEU A 453 19.65 -5.73 -23.02
C LEU A 453 20.60 -4.61 -23.42
N SER A 454 21.58 -4.88 -24.27
CA SER A 454 22.53 -3.88 -24.79
C SER A 454 21.84 -2.86 -25.69
N ALA A 455 20.93 -3.29 -26.56
CA ALA A 455 20.13 -2.40 -27.40
C ALA A 455 19.23 -1.50 -26.55
N LYS A 456 18.57 -2.07 -25.53
CA LYS A 456 17.74 -1.29 -24.60
C LYS A 456 18.57 -0.33 -23.75
N PHE A 457 19.74 -0.76 -23.29
CA PHE A 457 20.70 0.10 -22.59
C PHE A 457 21.13 1.27 -23.46
N LYS A 458 21.53 1.04 -24.72
CA LYS A 458 21.87 2.12 -25.66
C LYS A 458 20.73 3.13 -25.87
N VAL A 459 19.48 2.65 -25.98
CA VAL A 459 18.30 3.52 -26.10
C VAL A 459 18.07 4.33 -24.82
N LEU A 460 18.27 3.73 -23.65
CA LEU A 460 18.13 4.40 -22.35
C LEU A 460 19.26 5.40 -22.09
N SER A 461 20.51 5.05 -22.36
CA SER A 461 21.66 5.94 -22.22
C SER A 461 21.61 7.11 -23.21
N ALA A 462 21.17 6.89 -24.45
CA ALA A 462 20.93 8.00 -25.40
C ALA A 462 19.77 8.91 -24.95
N LYS A 463 18.75 8.34 -24.29
CA LYS A 463 17.70 9.13 -23.63
C LYS A 463 18.23 9.88 -22.41
N GLU A 464 19.10 9.26 -21.60
CA GLU A 464 19.73 9.87 -20.43
C GLU A 464 20.66 11.02 -20.81
N GLU A 465 21.46 10.87 -21.87
CA GLU A 465 22.28 11.97 -22.43
C GLU A 465 21.41 13.09 -22.99
N ALA A 466 20.31 12.78 -23.69
CA ALA A 466 19.34 13.76 -24.15
C ALA A 466 18.56 14.44 -23.00
N THR A 467 18.39 13.76 -21.86
CA THR A 467 17.81 14.31 -20.62
C THR A 467 18.85 14.88 -19.67
N SER A 468 20.16 14.79 -19.94
CA SER A 468 21.21 15.33 -19.04
C SER A 468 21.27 16.86 -19.05
N HIS A 469 20.50 17.51 -19.94
CA HIS A 469 20.15 18.93 -19.85
C HIS A 469 18.93 19.24 -18.96
N VAL A 470 18.34 18.25 -18.29
CA VAL A 470 17.29 18.40 -17.26
C VAL A 470 17.45 17.30 -16.20
N ALA A 471 18.00 17.65 -15.03
CA ALA A 471 18.42 16.72 -13.97
C ALA A 471 17.31 15.73 -13.50
N PRO A 472 17.61 14.43 -13.33
CA PRO A 472 16.68 13.45 -12.77
C PRO A 472 16.91 13.14 -11.28
N SER A 473 15.81 12.91 -10.56
CA SER A 473 15.73 12.48 -9.16
C SER A 473 15.83 10.96 -8.99
N ALA A 474 16.45 10.52 -7.89
CA ALA A 474 16.84 9.14 -7.58
C ALA A 474 15.79 8.37 -6.71
N PRO A 475 15.95 7.05 -6.48
CA PRO A 475 14.87 6.08 -6.24
C PRO A 475 14.22 6.08 -4.84
N HIS A 476 12.94 5.67 -4.82
CA HIS A 476 12.03 5.66 -3.66
C HIS A 476 12.43 4.71 -2.51
N VAL A 477 13.03 5.29 -1.47
CA VAL A 477 12.62 5.01 -0.07
C VAL A 477 11.35 5.86 0.18
N PHE A 478 10.45 5.50 1.10
CA PHE A 478 9.26 6.31 1.43
C PHE A 478 9.68 7.70 1.94
N ALA A 479 9.99 8.60 1.01
CA ALA A 479 10.36 9.97 1.28
C ALA A 479 9.09 10.70 1.73
N LYS A 480 9.21 11.36 2.88
CA LYS A 480 8.18 12.23 3.44
C LYS A 480 7.82 13.29 2.40
N LYS A 481 6.52 13.42 2.07
CA LYS A 481 6.06 14.33 1.03
C LYS A 481 6.46 15.77 1.37
N GLY A 482 7.12 16.45 0.45
CA GLY A 482 7.66 17.79 0.65
C GLY A 482 9.14 17.85 1.05
N SER A 483 9.79 16.71 1.33
CA SER A 483 11.24 16.65 1.58
C SER A 483 12.06 17.12 0.38
N GLU A 484 11.52 16.97 -0.83
CA GLU A 484 12.07 17.48 -2.08
C GLU A 484 12.20 19.01 -2.14
N PHE A 485 11.49 19.75 -1.27
CA PHE A 485 11.55 21.22 -1.22
C PHE A 485 12.37 21.76 -0.04
N ALA A 486 12.93 20.89 0.81
CA ALA A 486 13.67 21.32 2.00
C ALA A 486 14.90 22.15 1.64
N GLU A 487 15.64 21.75 0.60
CA GLU A 487 16.81 22.47 0.11
C GLU A 487 16.42 23.83 -0.49
N ALA A 488 15.34 23.88 -1.29
CA ALA A 488 14.83 25.12 -1.86
C ALA A 488 14.36 26.12 -0.79
N ASP A 489 13.72 25.64 0.28
CA ASP A 489 13.32 26.47 1.42
C ASP A 489 14.52 26.99 2.21
N ALA A 490 15.52 26.14 2.49
CA ALA A 490 16.74 26.54 3.17
C ALA A 490 17.53 27.56 2.34
N ALA A 491 17.61 27.37 1.01
CA ALA A 491 18.28 28.29 0.10
C ALA A 491 17.62 29.68 0.07
N TRP A 492 16.31 29.79 0.36
CA TRP A 492 15.63 31.07 0.41
C TRP A 492 16.14 31.99 1.51
N GLU A 493 16.68 31.48 2.62
CA GLU A 493 17.26 32.32 3.69
C GLU A 493 18.45 33.16 3.20
N GLN A 494 19.18 32.65 2.21
CA GLN A 494 20.29 33.37 1.56
C GLN A 494 19.80 34.15 0.35
N LYS A 495 18.99 33.55 -0.53
CA LYS A 495 18.47 34.19 -1.74
C LYS A 495 17.55 35.39 -1.42
N GLY A 496 16.67 35.24 -0.43
CA GLY A 496 15.65 36.20 -0.02
C GLY A 496 16.15 37.45 0.73
N ARG A 497 17.46 37.74 0.69
CA ARG A 497 18.02 38.93 1.34
C ARG A 497 17.75 40.18 0.50
N PRO A 498 17.41 41.33 1.11
CA PRO A 498 17.06 42.55 0.37
C PRO A 498 18.15 43.01 -0.62
N ALA A 499 19.43 42.79 -0.27
CA ALA A 499 20.58 43.15 -1.10
C ALA A 499 20.61 42.42 -2.45
N ASN A 500 19.96 41.26 -2.56
CA ASN A 500 19.95 40.43 -3.75
C ASN A 500 18.88 40.86 -4.77
N PHE A 501 18.03 41.83 -4.42
CA PHE A 501 16.94 42.29 -5.25
C PHE A 501 17.09 43.77 -5.60
N LYS A 502 16.97 44.09 -6.89
CA LYS A 502 17.04 45.47 -7.40
C LYS A 502 15.69 45.92 -7.91
N LEU A 503 15.24 47.10 -7.47
CA LEU A 503 13.98 47.68 -7.92
C LEU A 503 14.07 48.06 -9.41
N VAL A 504 13.15 47.51 -10.20
CA VAL A 504 12.96 47.88 -11.62
C VAL A 504 12.00 49.06 -11.75
N GLY A 505 10.93 49.07 -10.93
CA GLY A 505 9.94 50.15 -10.95
C GLY A 505 8.57 49.71 -10.47
N LYS A 506 7.61 50.63 -10.51
CA LYS A 506 6.20 50.34 -10.20
C LYS A 506 5.60 49.41 -11.26
N ALA A 507 4.90 48.38 -10.82
CA ALA A 507 4.20 47.46 -11.69
C ALA A 507 2.78 48.00 -11.95
N ASP A 508 2.52 48.50 -13.16
CA ASP A 508 1.20 48.97 -13.57
C ASP A 508 0.37 47.79 -14.11
N ILE A 509 -0.12 46.96 -13.19
CA ILE A 509 -0.85 45.73 -13.48
C ILE A 509 -2.12 45.69 -12.63
N GLU A 510 -3.23 45.29 -13.25
CA GLU A 510 -4.58 45.20 -12.67
C GLU A 510 -4.59 44.57 -11.26
N GLY A 511 -5.30 45.18 -10.32
CA GLY A 511 -5.52 44.70 -8.94
C GLY A 511 -5.51 45.81 -7.88
N ALA A 512 -6.03 45.51 -6.67
CA ALA A 512 -6.37 46.50 -5.64
C ALA A 512 -5.20 47.12 -4.86
N HIS A 513 -3.96 46.62 -5.03
CA HIS A 513 -2.80 47.02 -4.23
C HIS A 513 -1.63 47.44 -5.12
N THR A 514 -0.83 48.40 -4.64
CA THR A 514 0.38 48.86 -5.33
C THR A 514 1.42 47.75 -5.39
N LYS A 515 1.96 47.46 -6.58
CA LYS A 515 2.93 46.39 -6.83
C LYS A 515 4.21 46.96 -7.42
N TYR A 516 5.31 46.25 -7.26
CA TYR A 516 6.63 46.65 -7.74
C TYR A 516 7.34 45.49 -8.41
N PHE A 517 8.08 45.79 -9.48
CA PHE A 517 8.96 44.81 -10.11
C PHE A 517 10.35 44.90 -9.51
N TYR A 518 10.90 43.74 -9.14
CA TYR A 518 12.30 43.57 -8.77
C TYR A 518 12.96 42.55 -9.71
N THR A 519 14.27 42.63 -9.82
CA THR A 519 15.11 41.59 -10.42
C THR A 519 16.08 41.05 -9.39
N ASP A 520 16.25 39.73 -9.35
CA ASP A 520 17.27 39.10 -8.50
C ASP A 520 18.67 39.15 -9.12
N GLU A 521 19.67 38.61 -8.43
CA GLU A 521 21.07 38.56 -8.88
C GLU A 521 21.28 37.78 -10.19
N ASN A 522 20.38 36.84 -10.49
CA ASN A 522 20.40 36.04 -11.72
C ASN A 522 19.62 36.72 -12.86
N GLY A 523 19.08 37.92 -12.63
CA GLY A 523 18.26 38.65 -13.59
C GLY A 523 16.82 38.12 -13.70
N GLU A 524 16.38 37.22 -12.83
CA GLU A 524 14.99 36.77 -12.81
C GLU A 524 14.08 37.90 -12.32
N ARG A 525 12.91 38.04 -12.93
CA ARG A 525 11.95 39.09 -12.58
C ARG A 525 10.98 38.59 -11.51
N TRP A 526 10.64 39.47 -10.58
CA TRP A 526 9.77 39.19 -9.44
C TRP A 526 8.77 40.32 -9.22
N LEU A 527 7.57 39.98 -8.75
CA LEU A 527 6.49 40.89 -8.43
C LEU A 527 6.34 40.98 -6.90
N PHE A 528 6.72 42.12 -6.34
CA PHE A 528 6.62 42.40 -4.92
C PHE A 528 5.28 43.10 -4.59
N LYS A 529 4.57 42.56 -3.61
CA LYS A 529 3.29 43.03 -3.08
C LYS A 529 3.47 43.41 -1.60
N PRO A 530 3.76 44.69 -1.26
CA PRO A 530 3.85 45.11 0.13
C PRO A 530 2.50 44.97 0.82
N VAL A 531 2.53 44.54 2.09
CA VAL A 531 1.32 44.36 2.90
C VAL A 531 1.38 45.25 4.14
N ARG A 532 0.21 45.65 4.64
CA ARG A 532 0.10 46.35 5.94
C ARG A 532 0.13 45.37 7.10
N GLU A 533 -0.56 44.24 6.94
CA GLU A 533 -0.67 43.20 7.96
C GLU A 533 0.23 42.04 7.54
N GLU A 534 1.30 41.79 8.30
CA GLU A 534 2.33 40.80 7.92
C GLU A 534 1.75 39.41 7.61
N PHE A 535 0.72 38.98 8.36
CA PHE A 535 0.10 37.67 8.16
C PHE A 535 -0.37 37.44 6.72
N ARG A 536 -0.65 38.50 5.94
CA ARG A 536 -1.04 38.36 4.53
C ARG A 536 0.12 37.88 3.65
N ALA A 537 1.32 38.41 3.86
CA ALA A 537 2.51 37.98 3.12
C ALA A 537 2.87 36.52 3.47
N TYR A 538 2.82 36.17 4.76
CA TYR A 538 3.01 34.79 5.19
C TYR A 538 1.89 33.88 4.69
N GLY A 539 0.68 34.41 4.55
CA GLY A 539 -0.44 33.71 3.94
C GLY A 539 -0.17 33.34 2.48
N ASP A 540 0.28 34.29 1.67
CA ASP A 540 0.66 34.03 0.27
C ASP A 540 1.76 32.97 0.15
N GLU A 541 2.79 33.03 1.01
CA GLU A 541 3.83 32.00 1.05
C GLU A 541 3.28 30.64 1.50
N VAL A 542 2.39 30.58 2.49
CA VAL A 542 1.71 29.35 2.90
C VAL A 542 0.91 28.75 1.76
N ALA A 543 0.15 29.56 1.02
CA ALA A 543 -0.61 29.09 -0.13
C ALA A 543 0.31 28.48 -1.20
N TYR A 544 1.46 29.09 -1.47
CA TYR A 544 2.48 28.52 -2.36
C TYR A 544 3.07 27.21 -1.81
N ARG A 545 3.48 27.19 -0.54
CA ARG A 545 4.14 26.02 0.07
C ARG A 545 3.21 24.81 0.17
N VAL A 546 1.90 25.03 0.39
CA VAL A 546 0.88 23.97 0.31
C VAL A 546 0.63 23.58 -1.14
N GLY A 547 0.42 24.56 -2.02
CA GLY A 547 0.15 24.35 -3.43
C GLY A 547 1.22 23.51 -4.13
N ARG A 548 2.51 23.79 -3.85
CA ARG A 548 3.62 23.08 -4.50
C ARG A 548 3.77 21.60 -4.11
N LEU A 549 3.19 21.19 -2.97
CA LEU A 549 3.12 19.77 -2.60
C LEU A 549 2.19 18.98 -3.54
N ILE A 550 1.29 19.69 -4.22
CA ILE A 550 0.28 19.11 -5.12
C ILE A 550 0.65 19.41 -6.58
N ASP A 551 1.10 20.64 -6.86
CA ASP A 551 1.61 21.10 -8.14
C ASP A 551 3.06 21.58 -8.00
N PRO A 552 4.08 20.72 -8.20
CA PRO A 552 5.48 21.10 -8.07
C PRO A 552 5.92 22.28 -8.97
N GLU A 553 5.15 22.60 -10.01
CA GLU A 553 5.40 23.73 -10.92
C GLU A 553 4.68 25.02 -10.48
N ALA A 554 4.06 25.03 -9.30
CA ALA A 554 3.40 26.21 -8.74
C ALA A 554 4.36 27.42 -8.71
N ILE A 555 3.83 28.58 -9.09
CA ILE A 555 4.64 29.80 -9.17
C ILE A 555 5.11 30.17 -7.77
N GLU A 556 6.44 30.29 -7.62
CA GLU A 556 7.06 30.58 -6.33
C GLU A 556 6.59 31.91 -5.74
N VAL A 557 6.17 31.87 -4.47
CA VAL A 557 5.80 33.03 -3.67
C VAL A 557 6.43 32.91 -2.29
N ARG A 558 7.07 33.99 -1.85
CA ARG A 558 7.84 34.01 -0.60
C ARG A 558 7.61 35.30 0.18
N VAL A 559 7.86 35.29 1.49
CA VAL A 559 7.94 36.53 2.28
C VAL A 559 9.31 37.18 2.10
N ILE A 560 9.32 38.50 1.96
CA ILE A 560 10.54 39.31 1.94
C ILE A 560 10.28 40.71 2.51
N THR A 561 11.34 41.37 2.97
CA THR A 561 11.32 42.81 3.29
C THR A 561 12.12 43.57 2.23
N LEU A 562 11.47 44.47 1.49
CA LEU A 562 12.13 45.31 0.48
C LEU A 562 11.78 46.77 0.73
N ASP A 563 12.79 47.65 0.66
CA ASP A 563 12.67 49.08 0.95
C ASP A 563 11.95 49.37 2.28
N GLY A 564 12.29 48.61 3.33
CA GLY A 564 11.72 48.74 4.67
C GLY A 564 10.25 48.28 4.80
N ARG A 565 9.68 47.65 3.77
CA ARG A 565 8.30 47.16 3.77
C ARG A 565 8.27 45.64 3.68
N VAL A 566 7.48 44.99 4.54
CA VAL A 566 7.21 43.54 4.44
C VAL A 566 6.17 43.30 3.36
N GLY A 567 6.35 42.23 2.59
CA GLY A 567 5.42 41.83 1.54
C GLY A 567 5.66 40.41 1.05
N SER A 568 4.76 39.94 0.19
CA SER A 568 4.99 38.74 -0.60
C SER A 568 5.73 39.10 -1.89
N ILE A 569 6.64 38.25 -2.32
CA ILE A 569 7.35 38.37 -3.61
C ILE A 569 7.08 37.11 -4.42
N GLN A 570 6.51 37.31 -5.61
CA GLN A 570 6.10 36.24 -6.52
C GLN A 570 7.02 36.22 -7.74
N ARG A 571 7.49 35.03 -8.14
CA ARG A 571 8.29 34.88 -9.37
C ARG A 571 7.45 35.25 -10.59
N TRP A 572 7.97 36.11 -11.46
CA TRP A 572 7.25 36.55 -12.64
C TRP A 572 7.25 35.45 -13.71
N LYS A 573 6.07 34.94 -14.06
CA LYS A 573 5.96 33.87 -15.06
C LYS A 573 6.06 34.45 -16.48
N THR A 574 7.01 33.91 -17.25
CA THR A 574 7.13 34.13 -18.69
C THR A 574 6.62 32.91 -19.46
N GLY A 575 6.44 33.04 -20.78
CA GLY A 575 6.01 31.93 -21.62
C GLY A 575 4.52 31.59 -21.52
N LEU A 576 3.66 32.57 -21.25
CA LEU A 576 2.20 32.40 -21.25
C LEU A 576 1.63 32.35 -22.68
N ALA A 577 0.49 31.69 -22.84
CA ALA A 577 -0.28 31.69 -24.08
C ALA A 577 -0.78 33.10 -24.44
N SER A 578 -1.17 33.31 -25.70
CA SER A 578 -1.71 34.61 -26.17
C SER A 578 -2.95 35.03 -25.39
N LYS A 579 -3.88 34.10 -25.15
CA LYS A 579 -4.94 34.23 -24.15
C LYS A 579 -4.46 33.55 -22.86
N ALA A 580 -3.81 34.34 -22.01
CA ALA A 580 -3.14 33.87 -20.81
C ALA A 580 -4.13 33.47 -19.71
N ASP A 581 -5.12 34.30 -19.40
CA ASP A 581 -6.10 33.99 -18.36
C ASP A 581 -7.40 33.34 -18.90
N PHE A 582 -8.24 32.89 -17.97
CA PHE A 582 -9.52 32.24 -18.22
C PHE A 582 -10.71 33.21 -18.10
N ALA A 583 -10.47 34.53 -17.99
CA ALA A 583 -11.55 35.50 -17.96
C ALA A 583 -12.32 35.50 -19.28
N GLY A 584 -13.65 35.34 -19.19
CA GLY A 584 -14.52 35.22 -20.37
C GLY A 584 -14.17 34.03 -21.27
N VAL A 585 -13.58 32.96 -20.73
CA VAL A 585 -13.45 31.67 -21.43
C VAL A 585 -14.63 30.80 -21.05
N GLU A 586 -15.42 30.37 -22.03
CA GLU A 586 -16.52 29.44 -21.79
C GLU A 586 -15.99 28.04 -21.45
N PRO A 587 -16.57 27.32 -20.46
CA PRO A 587 -16.10 25.97 -20.10
C PRO A 587 -16.07 24.97 -21.26
N ALA A 588 -16.90 25.16 -22.29
CA ALA A 588 -16.94 24.31 -23.48
C ALA A 588 -15.70 24.44 -24.38
N ASP A 589 -14.97 25.56 -24.27
CA ASP A 589 -13.75 25.82 -25.04
C ASP A 589 -12.49 25.23 -24.38
N LEU A 590 -12.64 24.65 -23.18
CA LEU A 590 -11.53 24.08 -22.44
C LEU A 590 -11.12 22.72 -23.00
N SER A 591 -9.82 22.53 -23.15
CA SER A 591 -9.27 21.21 -23.43
C SER A 591 -9.41 20.27 -22.22
N PRO A 592 -9.45 18.94 -22.43
CA PRO A 592 -9.49 17.98 -21.33
C PRO A 592 -8.36 18.19 -20.32
N ARG A 593 -7.14 18.50 -20.78
CA ARG A 593 -5.97 18.74 -19.92
C ARG A 593 -6.14 19.99 -19.05
N GLU A 594 -6.85 21.01 -19.51
CA GLU A 594 -7.13 22.21 -18.70
C GLU A 594 -8.19 21.94 -17.65
N ILE A 595 -9.24 21.18 -17.99
CA ILE A 595 -10.27 20.73 -17.05
C ILE A 595 -9.64 19.90 -15.92
N GLU A 596 -8.69 19.02 -16.25
CA GLU A 596 -7.94 18.24 -15.26
C GLU A 596 -7.13 19.12 -14.29
N GLN A 597 -6.47 20.15 -14.81
CA GLN A 597 -5.65 21.04 -13.99
C GLN A 597 -6.49 22.03 -13.18
N LEU A 598 -7.62 22.49 -13.71
CA LEU A 598 -8.59 23.30 -12.94
C LEU A 598 -9.23 22.49 -11.80
N GLN A 599 -9.45 21.18 -12.00
CA GLN A 599 -9.82 20.27 -10.90
C GLN A 599 -8.74 20.19 -9.81
N ARG A 600 -7.46 20.12 -10.21
CA ARG A 600 -6.33 20.16 -9.27
C ARG A 600 -6.32 21.47 -8.48
N GLU A 601 -6.46 22.60 -9.17
CA GLU A 601 -6.52 23.93 -8.53
C GLU A 601 -7.71 24.07 -7.58
N HIS A 602 -8.88 23.53 -7.91
CA HIS A 602 -10.02 23.50 -7.01
C HIS A 602 -9.73 22.74 -5.71
N VAL A 603 -9.03 21.60 -5.77
CA VAL A 603 -8.60 20.87 -4.57
C VAL A 603 -7.62 21.69 -3.73
N ILE A 604 -6.68 22.39 -4.38
CA ILE A 604 -5.72 23.28 -3.69
C ILE A 604 -6.46 24.42 -3.00
N ASP A 605 -7.34 25.12 -3.72
CA ASP A 605 -8.12 26.24 -3.20
C ASP A 605 -9.06 25.81 -2.07
N TRP A 606 -9.69 24.63 -2.20
CA TRP A 606 -10.46 24.05 -1.12
C TRP A 606 -9.59 23.74 0.10
N LEU A 607 -8.41 23.12 -0.06
CA LEU A 607 -7.52 22.79 1.06
C LEU A 607 -7.11 24.04 1.87
N ILE A 608 -6.93 25.18 1.21
CA ILE A 608 -6.54 26.44 1.87
C ILE A 608 -7.73 27.39 2.11
N ALA A 609 -8.97 26.93 1.93
CA ALA A 609 -10.20 27.73 2.06
C ALA A 609 -10.20 29.06 1.26
N ASN A 610 -9.59 29.05 0.08
CA ASN A 610 -9.57 30.16 -0.86
C ASN A 610 -10.78 30.06 -1.80
N HIS A 611 -11.60 31.11 -1.85
CA HIS A 611 -12.81 31.18 -2.68
C HIS A 611 -12.77 32.32 -3.70
N ASP A 612 -11.56 32.75 -4.06
CA ASP A 612 -11.31 33.88 -4.98
C ASP A 612 -10.71 33.43 -6.32
N GLY A 613 -10.74 32.13 -6.61
CA GLY A 613 -10.20 31.55 -7.84
C GLY A 613 -11.10 31.81 -9.05
N HIS A 614 -11.28 33.07 -9.46
CA HIS A 614 -11.99 33.41 -10.69
C HIS A 614 -11.05 33.30 -11.92
N GLY A 615 -11.57 33.55 -13.12
CA GLY A 615 -10.85 33.26 -14.37
C GLY A 615 -9.49 33.98 -14.51
N LYS A 616 -9.28 35.10 -13.82
CA LYS A 616 -8.02 35.87 -13.86
C LYS A 616 -6.90 35.25 -13.02
N GLN A 617 -7.24 34.36 -12.08
CA GLN A 617 -6.31 33.70 -11.16
C GLN A 617 -5.70 32.43 -11.74
N PHE A 618 -6.11 32.02 -12.94
CA PHE A 618 -5.54 30.88 -13.63
C PHE A 618 -4.83 31.36 -14.88
N LEU A 619 -3.57 30.95 -15.07
CA LEU A 619 -2.75 31.32 -16.21
C LEU A 619 -2.39 30.10 -17.05
N ARG A 620 -2.60 30.19 -18.35
CA ARG A 620 -2.23 29.20 -19.36
C ARG A 620 -0.79 29.42 -19.82
N GLY A 621 0.07 28.44 -19.56
CA GLY A 621 1.41 28.39 -20.12
C GLY A 621 1.44 27.85 -21.56
N LYS A 622 2.47 28.22 -22.34
CA LYS A 622 2.74 27.63 -23.67
C LYS A 622 3.11 26.15 -23.60
N ASP A 623 3.51 25.67 -22.42
CA ASP A 623 3.77 24.28 -22.05
C ASP A 623 2.47 23.45 -21.85
N GLY A 624 1.31 24.12 -21.89
CA GLY A 624 0.00 23.52 -21.62
C GLY A 624 -0.28 23.31 -20.13
N HIS A 625 0.54 23.87 -19.23
CA HIS A 625 0.27 23.89 -17.79
C HIS A 625 -0.65 25.05 -17.42
N VAL A 626 -1.51 24.83 -16.42
CA VAL A 626 -2.38 25.85 -15.82
C VAL A 626 -1.80 26.20 -14.46
N TYR A 627 -1.42 27.46 -14.27
CA TYR A 627 -0.84 27.97 -13.03
C TYR A 627 -1.90 28.73 -12.23
N GLY A 628 -2.14 28.32 -10.99
CA GLY A 628 -2.93 29.10 -10.03
C GLY A 628 -2.11 30.22 -9.39
N ILE A 629 -2.64 31.44 -9.39
CA ILE A 629 -2.01 32.63 -8.79
C ILE A 629 -2.97 33.35 -7.84
N ASP A 630 -2.42 34.28 -7.06
CA ASP A 630 -3.17 35.23 -6.24
C ASP A 630 -4.12 34.59 -5.21
N LYS A 631 -3.62 33.60 -4.48
CA LYS A 631 -4.36 32.84 -3.45
C LYS A 631 -4.41 33.54 -2.08
N GLY A 632 -4.38 34.87 -2.07
CA GLY A 632 -4.24 35.70 -0.85
C GLY A 632 -5.49 35.75 0.05
N GLN A 633 -6.63 35.20 -0.39
CA GLN A 633 -7.82 35.00 0.44
C GLN A 633 -7.81 33.68 1.22
N LEU A 634 -6.68 32.98 1.28
CA LEU A 634 -6.54 31.76 2.08
C LEU A 634 -7.12 31.92 3.49
N PHE A 635 -7.82 30.89 3.94
CA PHE A 635 -8.42 30.76 5.28
C PHE A 635 -9.40 31.86 5.71
N LYS A 636 -9.72 32.82 4.83
CA LYS A 636 -10.68 33.91 5.13
C LYS A 636 -12.06 33.38 5.49
N PHE A 637 -12.49 32.27 4.87
CA PHE A 637 -13.81 31.68 5.05
C PHE A 637 -13.79 30.33 5.79
N LEU A 638 -12.64 29.90 6.31
CA LEU A 638 -12.46 28.60 6.95
C LEU A 638 -13.52 28.36 8.05
N GLY A 639 -14.31 27.30 7.89
CA GLY A 639 -15.35 26.89 8.84
C GLY A 639 -16.72 27.52 8.59
N SER A 640 -16.83 28.48 7.67
CA SER A 640 -18.09 29.12 7.24
C SER A 640 -18.43 28.89 5.77
N ASP A 641 -17.47 28.37 5.01
CA ASP A 641 -17.61 28.04 3.62
C ASP A 641 -18.36 26.73 3.38
N ARG A 642 -18.85 26.57 2.15
CA ARG A 642 -19.61 25.39 1.73
C ARG A 642 -19.00 24.82 0.46
N LEU A 643 -18.79 23.51 0.44
CA LEU A 643 -18.39 22.80 -0.77
C LEU A 643 -19.59 22.69 -1.70
N SER A 644 -19.85 23.76 -2.46
CA SER A 644 -21.02 23.87 -3.34
C SER A 644 -20.72 24.73 -4.56
N ILE A 645 -21.30 24.35 -5.69
CA ILE A 645 -21.13 25.03 -6.99
C ILE A 645 -21.85 26.38 -7.09
N ASP A 646 -22.61 26.76 -6.07
CA ASP A 646 -23.28 28.05 -5.93
C ASP A 646 -22.65 28.91 -4.81
N TYR A 647 -21.61 28.41 -4.15
CA TYR A 647 -20.93 29.15 -3.10
C TYR A 647 -20.00 30.19 -3.71
N HIS A 648 -20.42 31.46 -3.64
CA HIS A 648 -19.67 32.62 -4.13
C HIS A 648 -19.73 33.75 -3.10
N PRO A 649 -18.86 33.74 -2.07
CA PRO A 649 -18.92 34.69 -0.96
C PRO A 649 -18.51 36.12 -1.36
N ASN A 650 -17.82 36.27 -2.49
CA ASN A 650 -17.35 37.56 -3.01
C ASN A 650 -18.37 38.24 -3.96
N ALA A 651 -19.52 37.62 -4.24
CA ALA A 651 -20.56 38.18 -5.11
C ALA A 651 -21.03 39.58 -4.69
N GLN A 652 -21.14 39.79 -3.37
CA GLN A 652 -21.55 41.06 -2.77
C GLN A 652 -20.58 42.22 -3.06
N PHE A 653 -19.34 41.93 -3.48
CA PHE A 653 -18.34 42.92 -3.85
C PHE A 653 -18.24 43.13 -5.38
N GLY A 654 -19.13 42.50 -6.15
CA GLY A 654 -19.12 42.57 -7.61
C GLY A 654 -18.01 41.74 -8.27
N GLU A 655 -17.36 40.86 -7.52
CA GLU A 655 -16.33 39.97 -8.07
C GLU A 655 -16.92 38.89 -8.98
N SER A 656 -16.09 38.39 -9.89
CA SER A 656 -16.46 37.24 -10.71
C SER A 656 -16.51 35.98 -9.86
N GLU A 657 -17.46 35.09 -10.15
CA GLU A 657 -17.56 33.82 -9.42
C GLU A 657 -16.32 32.92 -9.66
N PRO A 658 -16.03 32.00 -8.74
CA PRO A 658 -14.95 31.04 -8.93
C PRO A 658 -15.10 30.25 -10.23
N TYR A 659 -14.03 30.12 -11.01
CA TYR A 659 -14.10 29.54 -12.36
C TYR A 659 -14.44 28.05 -12.33
N TYR A 660 -14.05 27.32 -11.29
CA TYR A 660 -14.46 25.92 -11.13
C TYR A 660 -15.97 25.77 -10.87
N ASN A 661 -16.66 26.79 -10.33
CA ASN A 661 -18.12 26.74 -10.18
C ASN A 661 -18.84 26.83 -11.53
N THR A 662 -18.35 27.67 -12.46
CA THR A 662 -18.87 27.73 -13.84
C THR A 662 -18.60 26.41 -14.56
N LEU A 663 -17.37 25.87 -14.44
CA LEU A 663 -16.98 24.58 -15.00
C LEU A 663 -17.85 23.42 -14.48
N PHE A 664 -18.02 23.28 -13.17
CA PHE A 664 -18.78 22.17 -12.59
C PHE A 664 -20.29 22.28 -12.88
N ARG A 665 -20.84 23.49 -12.99
CA ARG A 665 -22.22 23.67 -13.49
C ARG A 665 -22.34 23.26 -14.95
N ALA A 666 -21.41 23.65 -15.82
CA ALA A 666 -21.40 23.21 -17.22
C ALA A 666 -21.25 21.69 -17.34
N ALA A 667 -20.43 21.05 -16.49
CA ALA A 667 -20.32 19.60 -16.41
C ALA A 667 -21.63 18.93 -15.94
N LYS A 668 -22.29 19.48 -14.91
CA LYS A 668 -23.59 19.01 -14.42
C LYS A 668 -24.67 19.09 -15.50
N GLU A 669 -24.60 20.10 -16.36
CA GLU A 669 -25.49 20.30 -17.51
C GLU A 669 -25.11 19.44 -18.73
N GLY A 670 -24.03 18.67 -18.67
CA GLY A 670 -23.55 17.82 -19.77
C GLY A 670 -22.88 18.57 -20.92
N LYS A 671 -22.56 19.86 -20.74
CA LYS A 671 -21.87 20.69 -21.75
C LYS A 671 -20.38 20.41 -21.84
N VAL A 672 -19.80 19.88 -20.76
CA VAL A 672 -18.36 19.59 -20.64
C VAL A 672 -18.17 18.19 -20.07
N GLN A 673 -17.20 17.43 -20.59
CA GLN A 673 -16.81 16.16 -20.00
C GLN A 673 -15.95 16.37 -18.76
N PHE A 674 -16.32 15.69 -17.68
CA PHE A 674 -15.70 15.81 -16.36
C PHE A 674 -15.35 14.41 -15.84
N ASP A 675 -14.08 14.17 -15.52
CA ASP A 675 -13.61 12.91 -14.90
C ASP A 675 -13.34 13.10 -13.40
N PRO A 676 -14.26 12.66 -12.50
CA PRO A 676 -14.06 12.75 -11.06
C PRO A 676 -12.82 12.00 -10.54
N ALA A 677 -12.28 11.04 -11.30
CA ALA A 677 -11.08 10.31 -10.90
C ALA A 677 -9.85 11.21 -10.85
N VAL A 678 -9.83 12.32 -11.59
CA VAL A 678 -8.74 13.31 -11.56
C VAL A 678 -8.75 14.03 -10.22
N THR A 679 -9.91 14.54 -9.78
CA THR A 679 -10.09 15.13 -8.45
C THR A 679 -9.67 14.14 -7.35
N LEU A 680 -10.08 12.86 -7.45
CA LEU A 680 -9.70 11.83 -6.47
C LEU A 680 -8.18 11.55 -6.43
N ARG A 681 -7.47 11.61 -7.55
CA ARG A 681 -6.00 11.48 -7.58
C ARG A 681 -5.35 12.63 -6.81
N THR A 682 -5.81 13.85 -7.03
CA THR A 682 -5.30 15.03 -6.32
C THR A 682 -5.59 14.94 -4.81
N ILE A 683 -6.79 14.51 -4.40
CA ILE A 683 -7.11 14.30 -2.98
C ILE A 683 -6.16 13.27 -2.34
N ARG A 684 -5.86 12.16 -3.03
CA ARG A 684 -4.89 11.17 -2.55
C ARG A 684 -3.46 11.70 -2.44
N GLU A 685 -3.12 12.72 -3.22
CA GLU A 685 -1.86 13.43 -3.08
C GLU A 685 -1.86 14.33 -1.84
N VAL A 686 -2.99 14.93 -1.47
CA VAL A 686 -3.17 15.66 -0.22
C VAL A 686 -3.07 14.72 0.99
N GLU A 687 -3.73 13.56 0.95
CA GLU A 687 -3.72 12.54 2.03
C GLU A 687 -2.33 11.97 2.36
N LYS A 688 -1.31 12.27 1.54
CA LYS A 688 0.10 11.89 1.79
C LYS A 688 0.88 12.94 2.59
N ILE A 689 0.33 14.13 2.78
CA ILE A 689 0.94 15.18 3.59
C ILE A 689 0.67 14.81 5.05
N PHE A 690 1.71 14.74 5.88
CA PHE A 690 1.52 14.44 7.30
C PHE A 690 0.97 15.68 8.03
N ASP A 691 0.08 15.46 8.98
CA ASP A 691 -0.54 16.53 9.79
C ASP A 691 0.49 17.48 10.42
N ASP A 692 1.58 16.92 10.95
CA ASP A 692 2.67 17.71 11.53
C ASP A 692 3.37 18.61 10.51
N ASP A 693 3.50 18.17 9.25
CA ASP A 693 4.10 18.97 8.18
C ASP A 693 3.18 20.05 7.70
N TYR A 694 1.91 19.70 7.53
CA TYR A 694 0.88 20.66 7.15
C TYR A 694 0.81 21.76 8.21
N ARG A 695 0.72 21.38 9.50
CA ARG A 695 0.76 22.30 10.63
C ARG A 695 2.03 23.16 10.65
N ALA A 696 3.21 22.57 10.40
CA ALA A 696 4.47 23.30 10.34
C ALA A 696 4.49 24.34 9.20
N ILE A 697 3.91 24.01 8.05
CA ILE A 697 3.75 24.97 6.94
C ILE A 697 2.82 26.11 7.35
N LEU A 698 1.71 25.83 8.04
CA LEU A 698 0.73 26.84 8.45
C LEU A 698 1.21 27.76 9.59
N ALA A 699 2.20 27.32 10.38
CA ALA A 699 2.57 27.99 11.62
C ALA A 699 2.97 29.46 11.48
N PRO A 700 3.83 29.86 10.52
CA PRO A 700 4.22 31.26 10.35
C PRO A 700 3.04 32.22 10.09
N TYR A 701 2.00 31.74 9.39
CA TYR A 701 0.75 32.47 9.18
C TYR A 701 -0.07 32.54 10.48
N ALA A 702 -0.29 31.40 11.13
CA ALA A 702 -1.14 31.30 12.31
C ALA A 702 -0.61 32.15 13.49
N GLU A 703 0.71 32.16 13.70
CA GLU A 703 1.39 32.94 14.73
C GLU A 703 1.16 34.45 14.59
N ARG A 704 1.06 34.95 13.36
CA ARG A 704 0.86 36.37 13.05
C ARG A 704 -0.60 36.74 12.95
N ARG A 705 -1.46 35.81 12.50
CA ARG A 705 -2.89 36.06 12.33
C ARG A 705 -3.66 36.03 13.65
N PHE A 706 -3.27 35.16 14.57
CA PHE A 706 -4.00 34.89 15.81
C PHE A 706 -3.14 35.19 17.03
N SER A 707 -3.64 36.08 17.90
CA SER A 707 -2.91 36.54 19.08
C SER A 707 -2.86 35.48 20.19
N SER A 708 -3.92 34.70 20.37
CA SER A 708 -4.01 33.69 21.44
C SER A 708 -3.67 32.28 20.98
N LYS A 709 -3.10 31.48 21.90
CA LYS A 709 -2.86 30.04 21.67
C LYS A 709 -4.15 29.30 21.32
N ALA A 710 -5.25 29.59 22.02
CA ALA A 710 -6.54 28.95 21.77
C ALA A 710 -7.06 29.17 20.34
N GLN A 711 -6.93 30.40 19.81
CA GLN A 711 -7.31 30.68 18.43
C GLN A 711 -6.40 29.98 17.42
N ARG A 712 -5.11 29.84 17.72
CA ARG A 712 -4.17 29.09 16.86
C ARG A 712 -4.50 27.60 16.83
N GLU A 713 -4.76 26.99 17.99
CA GLU A 713 -5.17 25.57 18.03
C GLU A 713 -6.51 25.35 17.31
N ALA A 714 -7.51 26.21 17.53
CA ALA A 714 -8.79 26.12 16.83
C ALA A 714 -8.63 26.27 15.30
N PHE A 715 -7.71 27.13 14.86
CA PHE A 715 -7.36 27.25 13.44
C PHE A 715 -6.70 25.98 12.90
N TYR A 716 -5.73 25.39 13.61
CA TYR A 716 -5.09 24.14 13.18
C TYR A 716 -6.08 22.98 13.13
N GLU A 717 -6.95 22.85 14.13
CA GLU A 717 -8.00 21.82 14.14
C GLU A 717 -8.93 21.98 12.93
N ALA A 718 -9.42 23.20 12.67
CA ALA A 718 -10.28 23.47 11.52
C ALA A 718 -9.57 23.26 10.16
N ALA A 719 -8.27 23.52 10.08
CA ALA A 719 -7.48 23.30 8.88
C ALA A 719 -7.19 21.80 8.64
N LEU A 720 -6.96 21.02 9.71
CA LEU A 720 -6.71 19.57 9.65
C LEU A 720 -7.99 18.74 9.41
N GLU A 721 -9.17 19.28 9.72
CA GLU A 721 -10.44 18.61 9.44
C GLU A 721 -10.80 18.60 7.94
N ARG A 722 -10.16 19.44 7.12
CA ARG A 722 -10.33 19.46 5.66
C ARG A 722 -9.64 18.31 4.96
#